data_AF-A0A850GE86-F1
#
_entry.id   AF-A0A850GE86-F1
#
_cell.length_a   1.000
_cell.length_b   1.000
_cell.length_c   1.000
_cell.angle_alpha   90.00
_cell.angle_beta   90.00
_cell.angle_gamma   90.00
#
_symmetry.space_group_name_H-M   'P 1'
#
loop_
_entity.id
_entity.type
_entity.pdbx_description
1 polymer ?
#
loop_
_entity_poly.entity_id
_entity_poly.type
_entity_poly.pdbx_seq_one_letter_code
_entity_poly.pdbx_strand_id
1 'polypeptide(L)'
;MAKLDRIDLAVHQAKVQAHRLLRFVADRREPVPLARHSRLLVDRPVIAEDRSALWNHDILAADPREWPLEGGKVENLRIAARSLDGLELAAGQVFSFWRQVGPPLRARGFVDGRELREGCVVPGVAGGLCLLSNALFAAASRAGMTMLERHAHSRRPPGSRAALGTDATVAWNYIDLRFCADFPWRLELRLDAEWLHVAVRGERRRTGVSLKVVEERRQAERGGWSGEAQPSCMSCDQPCGQARAPLGPDDARARWGRRAWLVDGVWPEFSDYLRRQGRTSDRLLAPLPGEQLAALPISALAGPGSRYAWPRAAVGSREYFPARALTRSLRARSLASQGAARQRALLADDAALAAAMAEALGPEDTALVVSQNLLPFLWRLGALGGRRVTVLMQRLPLAALQARLDEAAAQNPNSPTLADFRADPQLVEDEARALDEAIAVVTPHAEVAACFPDKAVRLRWAGGRARAGGLLEGEAWAGEGGDLDARREPGRREADAPLRLWMPTSTVGRKGAWELRAAIERLHALRPELALHLWISGRELEGPRFWADTGATLHQGAPTRLDQLDAVVCPAWVEHQPRSLLRAAAAGVPVIASRACGLAGVAGIRELPTGDRDALFEALRELLGDAEGTEVAAAEPARRSHSPESGSTILPSV
;
A
#
# COMPACT_ATOMS: atom_id res chain seq x y z
N MET A 1 8.09 2.11 -56.38
CA MET A 1 6.65 1.79 -56.46
C MET A 1 5.84 2.76 -55.59
N ALA A 2 5.62 4.01 -56.04
CA ALA A 2 5.10 5.10 -55.19
C ALA A 2 4.01 5.95 -55.87
N LYS A 3 2.88 5.34 -56.27
CA LYS A 3 1.73 6.10 -56.85
C LYS A 3 0.33 5.63 -56.44
N LEU A 4 0.19 4.67 -55.51
CA LEU A 4 -1.12 4.28 -54.93
C LEU A 4 -1.51 5.10 -53.67
N ASP A 5 -0.60 5.92 -53.13
CA ASP A 5 -0.67 6.32 -51.71
C ASP A 5 -1.60 7.52 -51.38
N ARG A 6 -1.71 8.53 -52.27
CA ARG A 6 -2.42 9.79 -51.91
C ARG A 6 -3.93 9.72 -52.09
N ILE A 7 -4.41 8.97 -53.09
CA ILE A 7 -5.84 8.83 -53.36
C ILE A 7 -6.46 7.88 -52.34
N ASP A 8 -5.80 6.75 -52.03
CA ASP A 8 -6.27 5.82 -51.03
C ASP A 8 -6.30 6.45 -49.63
N LEU A 9 -5.30 7.27 -49.29
CA LEU A 9 -5.30 8.04 -48.05
C LEU A 9 -6.44 9.08 -48.01
N ALA A 10 -6.68 9.81 -49.10
CA ALA A 10 -7.77 10.78 -49.17
C ALA A 10 -9.15 10.10 -49.07
N VAL A 11 -9.33 8.95 -49.73
CA VAL A 11 -10.54 8.12 -49.63
C VAL A 11 -10.71 7.56 -48.23
N HIS A 12 -9.64 7.10 -47.58
CA HIS A 12 -9.67 6.65 -46.20
C HIS A 12 -10.07 7.78 -45.24
N GLN A 13 -9.46 8.96 -45.38
CA GLN A 13 -9.82 10.14 -44.59
C GLN A 13 -11.28 10.55 -44.78
N ALA A 14 -11.77 10.57 -46.02
CA ALA A 14 -13.17 10.86 -46.32
C ALA A 14 -14.12 9.84 -45.68
N LYS A 15 -13.80 8.54 -45.75
CA LYS A 15 -14.56 7.48 -45.07
C LYS A 15 -14.59 7.68 -43.55
N VAL A 16 -13.45 7.98 -42.94
CA VAL A 16 -13.36 8.25 -41.49
C VAL A 16 -14.22 9.46 -41.13
N GLN A 17 -14.17 10.55 -41.89
CA GLN A 17 -15.02 11.73 -41.61
C GLN A 17 -16.51 11.42 -41.77
N ALA A 18 -16.90 10.64 -42.79
CA ALA A 18 -18.28 10.19 -42.94
C ALA A 18 -18.74 9.33 -41.74
N HIS A 19 -17.94 8.36 -41.30
CA HIS A 19 -18.24 7.57 -40.12
C HIS A 19 -18.35 8.41 -38.85
N ARG A 20 -17.48 9.41 -38.67
CA ARG A 20 -17.56 10.36 -37.55
C ARG A 20 -18.84 11.18 -37.57
N LEU A 21 -19.24 11.68 -38.74
CA LEU A 21 -20.47 12.45 -38.90
C LEU A 21 -21.70 11.57 -38.61
N LEU A 22 -21.74 10.37 -39.19
CA LEU A 22 -22.81 9.40 -38.92
C LEU A 22 -22.91 9.07 -37.44
N ARG A 23 -21.76 8.85 -36.78
CA ARG A 23 -21.71 8.62 -35.34
C ARG A 23 -22.21 9.81 -34.54
N PHE A 24 -21.79 11.02 -34.89
CA PHE A 24 -22.25 12.24 -34.24
C PHE A 24 -23.78 12.41 -34.34
N VAL A 25 -24.36 12.12 -35.51
CA VAL A 25 -25.81 12.15 -35.71
C VAL A 25 -26.51 11.07 -34.88
N ALA A 26 -25.98 9.84 -34.87
CA ALA A 26 -26.54 8.75 -34.07
C ALA A 26 -26.54 9.08 -32.57
N ASP A 27 -25.42 9.56 -32.04
CA ASP A 27 -25.27 9.91 -30.61
C ASP A 27 -26.10 11.15 -30.21
N ARG A 28 -26.46 12.01 -31.18
CA ARG A 28 -27.43 13.10 -30.97
C ARG A 28 -28.87 12.60 -30.92
N ARG A 29 -29.21 11.56 -31.69
CA ARG A 29 -30.55 10.97 -31.74
C ARG A 29 -30.81 10.06 -30.54
N GLU A 30 -29.83 9.25 -30.17
CA GLU A 30 -29.88 8.31 -29.05
C GLU A 30 -28.69 8.56 -28.11
N PRO A 31 -28.78 9.59 -27.25
CA PRO A 31 -27.67 9.96 -26.38
C PRO A 31 -27.42 8.90 -25.32
N VAL A 32 -26.18 8.43 -25.24
CA VAL A 32 -25.74 7.51 -24.17
C VAL A 32 -25.37 8.32 -22.91
N PRO A 33 -26.04 8.11 -21.77
CA PRO A 33 -25.71 8.82 -20.53
C PRO A 33 -24.35 8.35 -19.96
N LEU A 34 -23.70 9.22 -19.21
CA LEU A 34 -22.57 8.82 -18.38
C LEU A 34 -23.09 7.98 -17.21
N ALA A 35 -22.44 6.84 -16.97
CA ALA A 35 -22.72 6.04 -15.79
C ALA A 35 -22.15 6.72 -14.54
N ARG A 36 -22.68 6.38 -13.36
CA ARG A 36 -22.26 6.98 -12.10
C ARG A 36 -21.32 6.02 -11.37
N HIS A 37 -20.22 6.56 -10.84
CA HIS A 37 -19.47 5.87 -9.82
C HIS A 37 -20.31 5.85 -8.55
N SER A 38 -20.54 4.66 -8.01
CA SER A 38 -21.43 4.44 -6.87
C SER A 38 -20.96 3.20 -6.10
N ARG A 39 -21.62 2.87 -4.99
CA ARG A 39 -21.37 1.65 -4.20
C ARG A 39 -22.67 0.90 -3.87
N LEU A 40 -23.80 1.23 -4.50
CA LEU A 40 -25.10 0.61 -4.21
C LEU A 40 -25.15 -0.87 -4.59
N LEU A 41 -24.29 -1.30 -5.52
CA LEU A 41 -24.24 -2.65 -6.04
C LEU A 41 -22.93 -3.37 -5.69
N VAL A 42 -22.12 -2.84 -4.76
CA VAL A 42 -20.83 -3.45 -4.37
C VAL A 42 -21.00 -4.84 -3.74
N ASP A 43 -22.08 -5.04 -2.98
CA ASP A 43 -22.39 -6.30 -2.29
C ASP A 43 -23.08 -7.33 -3.21
N ARG A 44 -23.37 -6.97 -4.46
CA ARG A 44 -23.93 -7.92 -5.44
C ARG A 44 -22.89 -8.98 -5.81
N PRO A 45 -23.31 -10.22 -6.09
CA PRO A 45 -22.38 -11.28 -6.46
C PRO A 45 -21.73 -10.97 -7.81
N VAL A 46 -20.49 -11.43 -7.99
CA VAL A 46 -19.83 -11.44 -9.30
C VAL A 46 -20.51 -12.49 -10.17
N ILE A 47 -21.09 -12.06 -11.29
CA ILE A 47 -21.84 -12.93 -12.22
C ILE A 47 -21.02 -13.34 -13.45
N ALA A 48 -19.99 -12.56 -13.77
CA ALA A 48 -19.03 -12.86 -14.82
C ALA A 48 -17.69 -12.16 -14.55
N GLU A 49 -16.62 -12.78 -15.01
CA GLU A 49 -15.27 -12.24 -14.94
C GLU A 49 -14.48 -12.56 -16.21
N ASP A 50 -13.46 -11.75 -16.48
CA ASP A 50 -12.40 -12.00 -17.46
C ASP A 50 -11.06 -11.57 -16.86
N ARG A 51 -10.01 -12.33 -17.18
CA ARG A 51 -8.64 -11.97 -16.87
C ARG A 51 -7.81 -11.99 -18.14
N SER A 52 -7.00 -10.95 -18.33
CA SER A 52 -6.15 -10.79 -19.51
C SER A 52 -4.76 -10.36 -19.08
N ALA A 53 -3.72 -11.01 -19.62
CA ALA A 53 -2.34 -10.68 -19.27
C ALA A 53 -2.00 -9.24 -19.71
N LEU A 54 -1.42 -8.46 -18.81
CA LEU A 54 -0.99 -7.08 -19.06
C LEU A 54 0.26 -7.04 -19.93
N TRP A 55 1.20 -7.93 -19.66
CA TRP A 55 2.52 -7.94 -20.29
C TRP A 55 2.62 -9.09 -21.28
N ASN A 56 3.14 -8.79 -22.48
CA ASN A 56 3.55 -9.84 -23.40
C ASN A 56 5.05 -10.13 -23.21
N HIS A 57 5.34 -11.02 -22.25
CA HIS A 57 6.71 -11.39 -21.90
C HIS A 57 7.49 -12.01 -23.06
N ASP A 58 6.82 -12.73 -23.97
CA ASP A 58 7.45 -13.33 -25.15
C ASP A 58 7.96 -12.26 -26.12
N ILE A 59 7.17 -11.21 -26.35
CA ILE A 59 7.57 -10.08 -27.20
C ILE A 59 8.74 -9.32 -26.56
N LEU A 60 8.69 -9.09 -25.25
CA LEU A 60 9.75 -8.37 -24.54
C LEU A 60 11.05 -9.18 -24.44
N ALA A 61 10.94 -10.50 -24.35
CA ALA A 61 12.08 -11.41 -24.39
C ALA A 61 12.70 -11.47 -25.80
N ALA A 62 11.86 -11.45 -26.85
CA ALA A 62 12.31 -11.47 -28.24
C ALA A 62 12.97 -10.15 -28.68
N ASP A 63 12.39 -9.00 -28.33
CA ASP A 63 12.96 -7.68 -28.66
C ASP A 63 12.68 -6.62 -27.58
N PRO A 64 13.69 -6.24 -26.77
CA PRO A 64 13.57 -5.20 -25.75
C PRO A 64 13.18 -3.82 -26.30
N ARG A 65 13.34 -3.56 -27.61
CA ARG A 65 12.92 -2.27 -28.22
C ARG A 65 11.40 -2.08 -28.18
N GLU A 66 10.62 -3.13 -27.96
CA GLU A 66 9.16 -3.09 -27.82
C GLU A 66 8.68 -2.49 -26.50
N TRP A 67 9.58 -2.34 -25.52
CA TRP A 67 9.22 -1.97 -24.16
C TRP A 67 8.43 -0.65 -24.06
N PRO A 68 8.76 0.43 -24.81
CA PRO A 68 7.99 1.67 -24.78
C PRO A 68 6.51 1.50 -25.10
N LEU A 69 6.16 0.61 -26.03
CA LEU A 69 4.77 0.43 -26.45
C LEU A 69 4.00 -0.51 -25.52
N GLU A 70 4.66 -1.50 -24.93
CA GLU A 70 4.08 -2.37 -23.91
C GLU A 70 3.87 -1.63 -22.58
N GLY A 71 4.86 -0.86 -22.12
CA GLY A 71 4.72 0.03 -20.95
C GLY A 71 3.65 1.10 -21.17
N GLY A 72 3.62 1.70 -22.36
CA GLY A 72 2.60 2.68 -22.72
C GLY A 72 1.18 2.08 -22.79
N LYS A 73 1.03 0.84 -23.27
CA LYS A 73 -0.24 0.10 -23.19
C LYS A 73 -0.74 0.01 -21.75
N VAL A 74 0.11 -0.40 -20.81
CA VAL A 74 -0.31 -0.54 -19.40
C VAL A 74 -0.69 0.80 -18.78
N GLU A 75 0.02 1.89 -19.10
CA GLU A 75 -0.40 3.24 -18.69
C GLU A 75 -1.77 3.63 -19.26
N ASN A 76 -1.99 3.40 -20.55
CA ASN A 76 -3.28 3.68 -21.19
C ASN A 76 -4.42 2.87 -20.58
N LEU A 77 -4.18 1.59 -20.27
CA LEU A 77 -5.14 0.73 -19.57
C LEU A 77 -5.44 1.23 -18.17
N ARG A 78 -4.42 1.68 -17.42
CA ARG A 78 -4.59 2.28 -16.09
C ARG A 78 -5.46 3.54 -16.16
N ILE A 79 -5.20 4.42 -17.13
CA ILE A 79 -5.99 5.65 -17.34
C ILE A 79 -7.45 5.30 -17.67
N ALA A 80 -7.68 4.38 -18.60
CA ALA A 80 -9.03 3.95 -18.96
C ALA A 80 -9.75 3.26 -17.79
N ALA A 81 -9.05 2.39 -17.06
CA ALA A 81 -9.63 1.67 -15.93
C ALA A 81 -10.15 2.60 -14.84
N ARG A 82 -9.42 3.69 -14.53
CA ARG A 82 -9.87 4.71 -13.56
C ARG A 82 -11.21 5.38 -13.92
N SER A 83 -11.57 5.39 -15.20
CA SER A 83 -12.86 5.95 -15.65
C SER A 83 -14.01 4.95 -15.67
N LEU A 84 -13.70 3.66 -15.55
CA LEU A 84 -14.65 2.56 -15.72
C LEU A 84 -14.87 1.74 -14.44
N ASP A 85 -13.86 1.64 -13.58
CA ASP A 85 -13.95 0.90 -12.32
C ASP A 85 -15.00 1.53 -11.39
N GLY A 86 -15.93 0.72 -10.90
CA GLY A 86 -16.98 1.14 -9.98
C GLY A 86 -18.16 1.87 -10.61
N LEU A 87 -18.26 1.85 -11.94
CA LEU A 87 -19.46 2.32 -12.63
C LEU A 87 -20.65 1.40 -12.33
N GLU A 88 -21.78 2.01 -11.97
CA GLU A 88 -23.06 1.33 -11.80
C GLU A 88 -24.04 1.81 -12.87
N LEU A 89 -24.72 0.85 -13.50
CA LEU A 89 -25.68 1.07 -14.56
C LEU A 89 -27.03 0.47 -14.18
N ALA A 90 -28.10 1.21 -14.46
CA ALA A 90 -29.46 0.72 -14.28
C ALA A 90 -29.84 -0.30 -15.37
N ALA A 91 -30.91 -1.07 -15.12
CA ALA A 91 -31.51 -1.92 -16.14
C ALA A 91 -31.89 -1.11 -17.39
N GLY A 92 -31.57 -1.64 -18.57
CA GLY A 92 -31.77 -1.00 -19.88
C GLY A 92 -30.78 0.11 -20.20
N GLN A 93 -29.94 0.56 -19.26
CA GLN A 93 -28.97 1.61 -19.53
C GLN A 93 -27.84 1.11 -20.43
N VAL A 94 -27.58 1.85 -21.50
CA VAL A 94 -26.51 1.54 -22.47
C VAL A 94 -25.15 1.92 -21.88
N PHE A 95 -24.23 0.95 -21.86
CA PHE A 95 -22.81 1.19 -21.73
C PHE A 95 -22.22 1.53 -23.10
N SER A 96 -21.31 2.50 -23.15
CA SER A 96 -20.53 2.87 -24.34
C SER A 96 -19.11 3.14 -23.90
N PHE A 97 -18.16 2.36 -24.41
CA PHE A 97 -16.75 2.43 -24.00
C PHE A 97 -16.20 3.86 -24.12
N TRP A 98 -16.31 4.46 -25.32
CA TRP A 98 -15.77 5.80 -25.55
C TRP A 98 -16.57 6.91 -24.88
N ARG A 99 -17.87 6.69 -24.60
CA ARG A 99 -18.65 7.65 -23.81
C ARG A 99 -18.15 7.72 -22.37
N GLN A 100 -17.79 6.58 -21.77
CA GLN A 100 -17.29 6.54 -20.40
C GLN A 100 -15.81 6.95 -20.31
N VAL A 101 -14.96 6.47 -21.23
CA VAL A 101 -13.51 6.78 -21.23
C VAL A 101 -13.23 8.22 -21.70
N GLY A 102 -14.00 8.71 -22.68
CA GLY A 102 -13.79 10.00 -23.33
C GLY A 102 -12.61 10.03 -24.31
N PRO A 103 -12.21 11.22 -24.81
CA PRO A 103 -11.19 11.35 -25.85
C PRO A 103 -9.79 10.91 -25.36
N PRO A 104 -9.04 10.10 -26.12
CA PRO A 104 -7.69 9.63 -25.77
C PRO A 104 -6.62 10.70 -26.06
N LEU A 105 -6.60 11.77 -25.26
CA LEU A 105 -5.67 12.90 -25.46
C LEU A 105 -4.41 12.75 -24.61
N ARG A 106 -3.25 13.18 -25.14
CA ARG A 106 -2.01 13.30 -24.34
C ARG A 106 -2.17 14.21 -23.13
N ALA A 107 -2.97 15.27 -23.25
CA ALA A 107 -3.30 16.16 -22.13
C ALA A 107 -4.06 15.46 -20.99
N ARG A 108 -4.67 14.30 -21.24
CA ARG A 108 -5.31 13.44 -20.23
C ARG A 108 -4.38 12.31 -19.75
N GLY A 109 -3.10 12.36 -20.11
CA GLY A 109 -2.07 11.39 -19.73
C GLY A 109 -1.87 10.22 -20.69
N PHE A 110 -2.70 10.07 -21.74
CA PHE A 110 -2.53 8.95 -22.68
C PHE A 110 -1.19 9.05 -23.43
N VAL A 111 -0.52 7.91 -23.55
CA VAL A 111 0.80 7.77 -24.16
C VAL A 111 0.74 6.86 -25.39
N ASP A 112 1.87 6.75 -26.09
CA ASP A 112 1.97 5.82 -27.22
C ASP A 112 1.98 4.39 -26.72
N GLY A 113 1.07 3.57 -27.22
CA GLY A 113 1.06 2.13 -27.02
C GLY A 113 1.03 1.40 -28.36
N ARG A 114 0.92 0.06 -28.32
CA ARG A 114 0.85 -0.77 -29.52
C ARG A 114 -0.48 -0.56 -30.26
N GLU A 115 -0.40 -0.16 -31.52
CA GLU A 115 -1.56 -0.07 -32.42
C GLU A 115 -1.28 -0.88 -33.68
N LEU A 116 -2.24 -1.69 -34.14
CA LEU A 116 -2.10 -2.44 -35.39
C LEU A 116 -2.70 -1.63 -36.54
N ARG A 117 -1.86 -1.19 -37.47
CA ARG A 117 -2.28 -0.48 -38.69
C ARG A 117 -1.78 -1.21 -39.93
N GLU A 118 -2.70 -1.56 -40.82
CA GLU A 118 -2.47 -2.11 -42.17
C GLU A 118 -1.61 -3.37 -42.30
N GLY A 119 -1.08 -3.93 -41.23
CA GLY A 119 0.21 -4.61 -41.43
C GLY A 119 0.96 -4.83 -40.17
N CYS A 120 1.14 -3.70 -39.51
CA CYS A 120 2.32 -3.44 -38.73
C CYS A 120 1.88 -2.93 -37.36
N VAL A 121 2.67 -3.28 -36.35
CA VAL A 121 2.58 -2.65 -35.05
C VAL A 121 3.23 -1.28 -35.16
N VAL A 122 2.46 -0.23 -34.93
CA VAL A 122 2.91 1.16 -34.96
C VAL A 122 2.61 1.84 -33.63
N PRO A 123 3.41 2.84 -33.21
CA PRO A 123 3.09 3.66 -32.05
C PRO A 123 1.80 4.46 -32.26
N GLY A 124 0.83 4.30 -31.36
CA GLY A 124 -0.44 5.01 -31.40
C GLY A 124 -0.83 5.58 -30.04
N VAL A 125 -1.35 6.81 -30.00
CA VAL A 125 -1.87 7.39 -28.74
C VAL A 125 -3.04 6.56 -28.24
N ALA A 126 -3.00 6.17 -26.97
CA ALA A 126 -3.95 5.21 -26.38
C ALA A 126 -3.94 3.82 -27.04
N GLY A 127 -2.82 3.46 -27.67
CA GLY A 127 -2.60 2.11 -28.18
C GLY A 127 -2.71 1.07 -27.07
N GLY A 128 -3.22 -0.11 -27.42
CA GLY A 128 -3.40 -1.25 -26.51
C GLY A 128 -4.71 -1.28 -25.72
N LEU A 129 -5.59 -0.28 -25.85
CA LEU A 129 -6.94 -0.31 -25.24
C LEU A 129 -7.84 -1.43 -25.77
N CYS A 130 -7.51 -2.04 -26.91
CA CYS A 130 -8.20 -3.21 -27.42
C CYS A 130 -8.16 -4.40 -26.44
N LEU A 131 -7.14 -4.49 -25.57
CA LEU A 131 -7.09 -5.49 -24.51
C LEU A 131 -8.28 -5.33 -23.55
N LEU A 132 -8.61 -4.09 -23.18
CA LEU A 132 -9.69 -3.79 -22.27
C LEU A 132 -11.06 -3.97 -22.93
N SER A 133 -11.25 -3.52 -24.17
CA SER A 133 -12.52 -3.76 -24.88
C SER A 133 -12.79 -5.26 -25.09
N ASN A 134 -11.76 -6.05 -25.38
CA ASN A 134 -11.86 -7.51 -25.45
C ASN A 134 -12.31 -8.11 -24.11
N ALA A 135 -11.69 -7.71 -23.00
CA ALA A 135 -12.03 -8.21 -21.67
C ALA A 135 -13.45 -7.80 -21.23
N LEU A 136 -13.85 -6.55 -21.49
CA LEU A 136 -15.21 -6.06 -21.25
C LEU A 136 -16.25 -6.84 -22.06
N PHE A 137 -15.99 -7.04 -23.35
CA PHE A 137 -16.88 -7.82 -24.21
C PHE A 137 -17.02 -9.27 -23.71
N ALA A 138 -15.92 -9.87 -23.25
CA ALA A 138 -15.92 -11.21 -22.67
C ALA A 138 -16.82 -11.32 -21.44
N ALA A 139 -16.60 -10.42 -20.47
CA ALA A 139 -17.32 -10.40 -19.22
C ALA A 139 -18.81 -10.11 -19.46
N ALA A 140 -19.13 -9.13 -20.30
CA ALA A 140 -20.50 -8.79 -20.66
C ALA A 140 -21.22 -9.95 -21.38
N SER A 141 -20.55 -10.62 -22.31
CA SER A 141 -21.11 -11.78 -23.01
C SER A 141 -21.38 -12.95 -22.06
N ARG A 142 -20.44 -13.25 -21.14
CA ARG A 142 -20.61 -14.29 -20.11
C ARG A 142 -21.70 -13.92 -19.08
N ALA A 143 -21.92 -12.63 -18.85
CA ALA A 143 -23.00 -12.11 -18.02
C ALA A 143 -24.38 -12.12 -18.71
N GLY A 144 -24.46 -12.54 -19.99
CA GLY A 144 -25.73 -12.58 -20.74
C GLY A 144 -26.22 -11.21 -21.18
N MET A 145 -25.35 -10.20 -21.25
CA MET A 145 -25.73 -8.85 -21.68
C MET A 145 -26.00 -8.78 -23.18
N THR A 146 -26.89 -7.86 -23.57
CA THR A 146 -27.24 -7.63 -24.97
C THR A 146 -26.20 -6.70 -25.62
N MET A 147 -25.52 -7.19 -26.66
CA MET A 147 -24.60 -6.39 -27.46
C MET A 147 -25.37 -5.51 -28.43
N LEU A 148 -25.11 -4.20 -28.38
CA LEU A 148 -25.74 -3.19 -29.24
C LEU A 148 -24.79 -2.76 -30.36
N GLU A 149 -23.49 -2.72 -30.07
CA GLU A 149 -22.43 -2.43 -31.04
C GLU A 149 -21.18 -3.22 -30.69
N ARG A 150 -20.67 -3.96 -31.67
CA ARG A 150 -19.41 -4.70 -31.59
C ARG A 150 -18.75 -4.69 -32.97
N HIS A 151 -17.45 -4.46 -33.00
CA HIS A 151 -16.63 -4.60 -34.20
C HIS A 151 -15.52 -5.61 -33.93
N ALA A 152 -15.28 -6.52 -34.87
CA ALA A 152 -14.15 -7.44 -34.81
C ALA A 152 -12.88 -6.78 -35.38
N HIS A 153 -11.70 -7.22 -34.95
CA HIS A 153 -10.44 -6.83 -35.57
C HIS A 153 -10.41 -7.36 -37.01
N SER A 154 -9.87 -6.54 -37.92
CA SER A 154 -9.68 -6.91 -39.32
C SER A 154 -8.70 -8.07 -39.52
N ARG A 155 -7.81 -8.30 -38.55
CA ARG A 155 -6.84 -9.39 -38.56
C ARG A 155 -7.08 -10.33 -37.39
N ARG A 156 -6.94 -11.63 -37.65
CA ARG A 156 -7.24 -12.70 -36.69
C ARG A 156 -6.04 -13.65 -36.55
N PRO A 157 -5.01 -13.30 -35.74
CA PRO A 157 -3.92 -14.22 -35.45
C PRO A 157 -4.46 -15.51 -34.79
N PRO A 158 -4.03 -16.70 -35.20
CA PRO A 158 -4.35 -17.97 -34.56
C PRO A 158 -4.06 -17.95 -33.06
N GLY A 159 -4.94 -18.56 -32.27
CA GLY A 159 -4.88 -18.54 -30.81
C GLY A 159 -5.33 -17.22 -30.17
N SER A 160 -5.53 -16.14 -30.93
CA SER A 160 -6.08 -14.88 -30.39
C SER A 160 -7.60 -14.93 -30.22
N ARG A 161 -8.12 -14.04 -29.36
CA ARG A 161 -9.58 -13.82 -29.20
C ARG A 161 -10.25 -13.48 -30.54
N ALA A 162 -9.53 -12.81 -31.44
CA ALA A 162 -10.02 -12.47 -32.77
C ALA A 162 -10.18 -13.70 -33.68
N ALA A 163 -9.29 -14.69 -33.58
CA ALA A 163 -9.47 -15.97 -34.28
C ALA A 163 -10.67 -16.77 -33.75
N LEU A 164 -10.95 -16.64 -32.45
CA LEU A 164 -12.13 -17.26 -31.82
C LEU A 164 -13.43 -16.49 -32.09
N GLY A 165 -13.38 -15.34 -32.77
CA GLY A 165 -14.55 -14.48 -32.96
C GLY A 165 -15.10 -13.94 -31.63
N THR A 166 -14.26 -13.80 -30.61
CA THR A 166 -14.62 -13.32 -29.26
C THR A 166 -13.90 -12.02 -28.87
N ASP A 167 -13.57 -11.22 -29.87
CA ASP A 167 -12.88 -9.93 -29.75
C ASP A 167 -13.78 -8.72 -30.02
N ALA A 168 -13.45 -7.60 -29.41
CA ALA A 168 -14.04 -6.30 -29.67
C ALA A 168 -12.91 -5.29 -29.90
N THR A 169 -12.89 -4.64 -31.06
CA THR A 169 -12.02 -3.50 -31.33
C THR A 169 -12.74 -2.18 -31.06
N VAL A 170 -11.97 -1.17 -30.68
CA VAL A 170 -12.44 0.19 -30.45
C VAL A 170 -11.49 1.18 -31.12
N ALA A 171 -12.04 2.19 -31.78
CA ALA A 171 -11.27 3.26 -32.41
C ALA A 171 -11.97 4.60 -32.21
N TRP A 172 -11.26 5.53 -31.56
CA TRP A 172 -11.82 6.84 -31.29
C TRP A 172 -12.05 7.61 -32.61
N ASN A 173 -13.22 8.17 -32.89
CA ASN A 173 -14.46 8.28 -32.10
C ASN A 173 -15.67 7.70 -32.85
N TYR A 174 -15.47 6.64 -33.63
CA TYR A 174 -16.51 6.09 -34.52
C TYR A 174 -16.63 4.56 -34.49
N ILE A 175 -15.70 3.84 -33.85
CA ILE A 175 -15.80 2.41 -33.57
C ILE A 175 -15.85 2.23 -32.05
N ASP A 176 -16.96 1.73 -31.53
CA ASP A 176 -17.23 1.65 -30.10
C ASP A 176 -17.69 0.25 -29.68
N LEU A 177 -17.62 -0.02 -28.37
CA LEU A 177 -18.22 -1.20 -27.76
C LEU A 177 -19.44 -0.73 -26.95
N ARG A 178 -20.64 -1.17 -27.36
CA ARG A 178 -21.90 -0.83 -26.68
C ARG A 178 -22.70 -2.06 -26.32
N PHE A 179 -23.20 -2.08 -25.09
CA PHE A 179 -24.06 -3.16 -24.60
C PHE A 179 -24.95 -2.68 -23.47
N CYS A 180 -26.00 -3.42 -23.15
CA CYS A 180 -26.87 -3.18 -22.02
C CYS A 180 -27.28 -4.48 -21.35
N ALA A 181 -27.79 -4.38 -20.11
CA ALA A 181 -28.37 -5.48 -19.37
C ALA A 181 -29.81 -5.12 -18.99
N ASP A 182 -30.69 -6.10 -18.86
CA ASP A 182 -32.07 -5.94 -18.37
C ASP A 182 -32.14 -5.90 -16.82
N PHE A 183 -31.00 -5.90 -16.14
CA PHE A 183 -30.85 -5.79 -14.70
C PHE A 183 -29.83 -4.70 -14.32
N PRO A 184 -29.91 -4.10 -13.11
CA PRO A 184 -28.87 -3.20 -12.61
C PRO A 184 -27.56 -3.94 -12.36
N TRP A 185 -26.43 -3.36 -12.76
CA TRP A 185 -25.13 -4.01 -12.65
C TRP A 185 -24.00 -3.03 -12.35
N ARG A 186 -22.91 -3.57 -11.83
CA ARG A 186 -21.68 -2.85 -11.49
C ARG A 186 -20.51 -3.43 -12.26
N LEU A 187 -19.67 -2.54 -12.76
CA LEU A 187 -18.41 -2.85 -13.42
C LEU A 187 -17.26 -2.68 -12.43
N GLU A 188 -16.39 -3.69 -12.31
CA GLU A 188 -15.16 -3.61 -11.50
C GLU A 188 -13.94 -3.93 -12.36
N LEU A 189 -12.96 -3.04 -12.35
CA LEU A 189 -11.71 -3.18 -13.08
C LEU A 189 -10.55 -3.08 -12.10
N ARG A 190 -9.63 -4.04 -12.17
CA ARG A 190 -8.41 -4.04 -11.36
C ARG A 190 -7.23 -4.43 -12.22
N LEU A 191 -6.11 -3.73 -12.06
CA LEU A 191 -4.84 -4.12 -12.66
C LEU A 191 -3.90 -4.51 -11.51
N ASP A 192 -3.53 -5.79 -11.42
CA ASP A 192 -2.41 -6.18 -10.58
C ASP A 192 -1.08 -6.07 -11.35
N ALA A 193 0.00 -6.64 -10.83
CA ALA A 193 1.30 -6.58 -11.48
C ALA A 193 1.34 -7.28 -12.86
N GLU A 194 0.49 -8.28 -13.11
CA GLU A 194 0.55 -9.16 -14.29
C GLU A 194 -0.75 -9.21 -15.10
N TRP A 195 -1.90 -8.91 -14.48
CA TRP A 195 -3.23 -9.16 -15.03
C TRP A 195 -4.14 -7.94 -14.94
N LEU A 196 -4.90 -7.75 -16.03
CA LEU A 196 -6.12 -6.96 -16.06
C LEU A 196 -7.29 -7.88 -15.68
N HIS A 197 -8.00 -7.51 -14.63
CA HIS A 197 -9.22 -8.16 -14.16
C HIS A 197 -10.41 -7.29 -14.49
N VAL A 198 -11.44 -7.91 -15.06
CA VAL A 198 -12.73 -7.29 -15.32
C VAL A 198 -13.78 -8.17 -14.68
N ALA A 199 -14.58 -7.62 -13.78
CA ALA A 199 -15.69 -8.30 -13.15
C ALA A 199 -16.99 -7.52 -13.34
N VAL A 200 -18.08 -8.26 -13.52
CA VAL A 200 -19.44 -7.73 -13.54
C VAL A 200 -20.14 -8.27 -12.30
N ARG A 201 -20.68 -7.37 -11.49
CA ARG A 201 -21.59 -7.71 -10.39
C ARG A 201 -23.03 -7.40 -10.75
N GLY A 202 -23.96 -8.25 -10.32
CA GLY A 202 -25.38 -8.10 -10.60
C GLY A 202 -26.19 -9.30 -10.14
N GLU A 203 -27.44 -9.38 -10.57
CA GLU A 203 -28.27 -10.56 -10.34
C GLU A 203 -28.20 -11.49 -11.56
N ARG A 204 -27.79 -12.74 -11.35
CA ARG A 204 -27.71 -13.72 -12.44
C ARG A 204 -29.12 -14.16 -12.84
N ARG A 205 -29.63 -13.67 -13.98
CA ARG A 205 -30.83 -14.26 -14.59
C ARG A 205 -30.44 -15.36 -15.56
N ARG A 206 -31.10 -16.52 -15.44
CA ARG A 206 -31.04 -17.59 -16.46
C ARG A 206 -31.87 -17.13 -17.66
N THR A 207 -31.24 -16.48 -18.62
CA THR A 207 -31.88 -16.20 -19.92
C THR A 207 -30.92 -16.62 -21.04
N GLY A 208 -31.45 -17.40 -21.98
CA GLY A 208 -30.69 -17.90 -23.13
C GLY A 208 -30.13 -16.73 -23.92
N VAL A 209 -28.83 -16.80 -24.24
CA VAL A 209 -28.12 -15.77 -25.00
C VAL A 209 -28.79 -15.63 -26.37
N SER A 210 -29.56 -14.56 -26.59
CA SER A 210 -29.93 -14.14 -27.94
C SER A 210 -28.88 -13.12 -28.41
N LEU A 211 -27.86 -13.60 -29.12
CA LEU A 211 -27.04 -12.71 -29.93
C LEU A 211 -27.94 -12.15 -31.04
N LYS A 212 -28.52 -10.96 -30.85
CA LYS A 212 -28.90 -10.13 -32.00
C LYS A 212 -27.59 -9.66 -32.64
N VAL A 213 -27.02 -10.50 -33.49
CA VAL A 213 -25.93 -10.12 -34.39
C VAL A 213 -26.52 -9.04 -35.28
N VAL A 214 -26.21 -7.77 -35.00
CA VAL A 214 -26.34 -6.71 -35.99
C VAL A 214 -25.43 -7.13 -37.15
N GLU A 215 -26.02 -7.28 -38.34
CA GLU A 215 -25.40 -7.87 -39.53
C GLU A 215 -23.93 -7.48 -39.67
N GLU A 216 -23.05 -8.48 -39.54
CA GLU A 216 -21.69 -8.38 -40.04
C GLU A 216 -21.78 -8.05 -41.53
N ARG A 217 -21.30 -6.86 -41.93
CA ARG A 217 -20.76 -6.74 -43.29
C ARG A 217 -19.63 -7.74 -43.37
N ARG A 218 -19.91 -8.89 -43.99
CA ARG A 218 -18.92 -9.89 -44.38
C ARG A 218 -17.84 -9.20 -45.22
N GLN A 219 -16.79 -8.71 -44.57
CA GLN A 219 -15.50 -8.57 -45.22
C GLN A 219 -14.86 -9.95 -45.21
N ALA A 220 -15.38 -10.80 -46.09
CA ALA A 220 -14.68 -11.97 -46.55
C ALA A 220 -13.38 -11.49 -47.24
N GLU A 221 -12.29 -12.14 -46.87
CA GLU A 221 -11.12 -12.37 -47.71
C GLU A 221 -10.35 -11.11 -48.19
N ARG A 222 -9.27 -10.80 -47.46
CA ARG A 222 -7.98 -10.37 -48.04
C ARG A 222 -6.90 -10.46 -46.96
N GLY A 223 -6.13 -11.56 -47.00
CA GLY A 223 -4.90 -11.74 -46.24
C GLY A 223 -4.97 -12.88 -45.24
N GLY A 224 -4.60 -14.09 -45.69
CA GLY A 224 -4.24 -15.17 -44.77
C GLY A 224 -3.10 -14.70 -43.86
N TRP A 225 -3.20 -15.00 -42.56
CA TRP A 225 -2.12 -14.76 -41.61
C TRP A 225 -1.02 -15.81 -41.85
N SER A 226 0.22 -15.37 -42.10
CA SER A 226 1.33 -16.20 -42.57
C SER A 226 2.08 -16.98 -41.48
N GLY A 227 1.65 -16.95 -40.21
CA GLY A 227 2.44 -17.54 -39.13
C GLY A 227 3.51 -16.63 -38.54
N GLU A 228 3.88 -15.57 -39.24
CA GLU A 228 5.00 -14.71 -38.85
C GLU A 228 4.60 -13.64 -37.82
N ALA A 229 5.53 -13.34 -36.92
CA ALA A 229 5.42 -12.19 -36.02
C ALA A 229 5.20 -10.91 -36.85
N GLN A 230 4.16 -10.14 -36.51
CA GLN A 230 3.82 -8.95 -37.28
C GLN A 230 4.99 -7.95 -37.21
N PRO A 231 5.41 -7.37 -38.35
CA PRO A 231 6.47 -6.38 -38.35
C PRO A 231 6.08 -5.20 -37.46
N SER A 232 7.00 -4.79 -36.58
CA SER A 232 6.78 -3.69 -35.65
C SER A 232 7.72 -2.54 -35.96
N CYS A 233 7.20 -1.30 -35.97
CA CYS A 233 8.02 -0.11 -36.14
C CYS A 233 9.09 0.09 -35.06
N MET A 234 9.02 -0.63 -33.93
CA MET A 234 10.08 -0.61 -32.92
C MET A 234 11.23 -1.57 -33.24
N SER A 235 10.95 -2.61 -34.03
CA SER A 235 11.88 -3.70 -34.37
C SER A 235 12.27 -3.75 -35.84
N CYS A 236 11.60 -2.97 -36.68
CA CYS A 236 11.75 -2.95 -38.12
C CYS A 236 12.85 -1.98 -38.52
N ASP A 237 13.87 -2.49 -39.21
CA ASP A 237 14.97 -1.69 -39.75
C ASP A 237 14.70 -1.21 -41.20
N GLN A 238 13.45 -1.34 -41.68
CA GLN A 238 13.08 -0.90 -43.03
C GLN A 238 12.86 0.63 -43.06
N PRO A 239 13.43 1.34 -44.04
CA PRO A 239 13.20 2.77 -44.21
C PRO A 239 11.74 3.02 -44.62
N CYS A 240 10.94 3.61 -43.73
CA CYS A 240 9.57 4.03 -44.03
C CYS A 240 9.20 5.31 -43.26
N GLY A 241 8.19 6.05 -43.74
CA GLY A 241 7.73 7.31 -43.12
C GLY A 241 7.07 7.16 -41.74
N GLN A 242 6.89 5.92 -41.25
CA GLN A 242 6.35 5.62 -39.92
C GLN A 242 7.41 5.06 -38.95
N ALA A 243 8.63 4.78 -39.44
CA ALA A 243 9.72 4.31 -38.60
C ALA A 243 10.14 5.43 -37.64
N ARG A 244 10.09 5.17 -36.33
CA ARG A 244 10.86 5.97 -35.38
C ARG A 244 12.32 5.57 -35.49
N ALA A 245 13.23 6.49 -35.19
CA ALA A 245 14.63 6.12 -35.01
C ALA A 245 14.69 4.99 -33.96
N PRO A 246 15.33 3.85 -34.25
CA PRO A 246 15.43 2.76 -33.30
C PRO A 246 16.12 3.27 -32.04
N LEU A 247 15.52 3.02 -30.88
CA LEU A 247 16.23 3.18 -29.62
C LEU A 247 17.38 2.17 -29.63
N GLY A 248 18.59 2.63 -29.25
CA GLY A 248 19.71 1.71 -29.07
C GLY A 248 19.34 0.58 -28.09
N PRO A 249 19.84 -0.66 -28.28
CA PRO A 249 19.54 -1.78 -27.39
C PRO A 249 19.79 -1.46 -25.90
N ASP A 250 20.84 -0.68 -25.64
CA ASP A 250 21.22 -0.25 -24.29
C ASP A 250 20.27 0.83 -23.73
N ASP A 251 19.79 1.76 -24.55
CA ASP A 251 18.82 2.79 -24.17
C ASP A 251 17.43 2.21 -23.88
N ALA A 252 17.02 1.19 -24.64
CA ALA A 252 15.75 0.50 -24.44
C ALA A 252 15.73 -0.29 -23.12
N ARG A 253 16.85 -0.92 -22.74
CA ARG A 253 16.99 -1.65 -21.47
C ARG A 253 17.17 -0.73 -20.27
N ALA A 254 17.91 0.38 -20.42
CA ALA A 254 18.24 1.26 -19.29
C ALA A 254 17.07 2.15 -18.85
N ARG A 255 16.15 2.52 -19.76
CA ARG A 255 15.09 3.50 -19.47
C ARG A 255 13.76 2.89 -19.00
N TRP A 256 13.55 1.59 -19.16
CA TRP A 256 12.25 0.94 -18.98
C TRP A 256 12.33 -0.21 -17.98
N GLY A 257 11.26 -0.43 -17.21
CA GLY A 257 11.30 -1.41 -16.11
C GLY A 257 11.96 -0.86 -14.84
N ARG A 258 11.95 0.46 -14.65
CA ARG A 258 12.58 1.15 -13.52
C ARG A 258 11.80 0.91 -12.23
N ARG A 259 12.51 0.95 -11.10
CA ARG A 259 11.92 1.02 -9.76
C ARG A 259 11.93 2.45 -9.21
N ALA A 260 10.78 2.90 -8.73
CA ALA A 260 10.61 4.18 -8.06
C ALA A 260 10.39 3.99 -6.56
N TRP A 261 11.09 4.76 -5.74
CA TRP A 261 10.98 4.77 -4.29
C TRP A 261 10.16 5.99 -3.86
N LEU A 262 8.91 5.78 -3.44
CA LEU A 262 7.99 6.82 -3.00
C LEU A 262 8.00 6.83 -1.48
N VAL A 263 8.83 7.72 -0.91
CA VAL A 263 9.18 7.68 0.50
C VAL A 263 8.84 9.00 1.21
N ASP A 264 8.53 8.93 2.50
CA ASP A 264 8.26 10.10 3.36
C ASP A 264 9.40 10.26 4.39
N GLY A 265 9.11 10.09 5.67
CA GLY A 265 10.10 10.19 6.75
C GLY A 265 11.10 9.03 6.75
N VAL A 266 12.35 9.37 7.06
CA VAL A 266 13.48 8.43 7.11
C VAL A 266 13.42 7.58 8.36
N TRP A 267 13.62 6.27 8.18
CA TRP A 267 13.89 5.34 9.27
C TRP A 267 15.27 4.70 9.06
N PRO A 268 16.05 4.47 10.13
CA PRO A 268 17.35 3.79 10.03
C PRO A 268 17.27 2.45 9.29
N GLU A 269 16.26 1.63 9.55
CA GLU A 269 16.09 0.30 8.95
C GLU A 269 15.78 0.40 7.45
N PHE A 270 14.88 1.30 7.05
CA PHE A 270 14.57 1.51 5.65
C PHE A 270 15.69 2.23 4.89
N SER A 271 16.46 3.07 5.58
CA SER A 271 17.68 3.67 5.02
C SER A 271 18.70 2.59 4.70
N ASP A 272 18.88 1.63 5.60
CA ASP A 272 19.79 0.51 5.38
C ASP A 272 19.29 -0.40 4.26
N TYR A 273 17.98 -0.67 4.24
CA TYR A 273 17.34 -1.40 3.16
C TYR A 273 17.55 -0.72 1.80
N LEU A 274 17.35 0.60 1.70
CA LEU A 274 17.62 1.37 0.48
C LEU A 274 19.10 1.31 0.08
N ARG A 275 20.05 1.42 1.02
CA ARG A 275 21.49 1.30 0.71
C ARG A 275 21.84 -0.05 0.12
N ARG A 276 21.24 -1.13 0.63
CA ARG A 276 21.52 -2.50 0.16
C ARG A 276 20.81 -2.83 -1.15
N GLN A 277 19.59 -2.32 -1.33
CA GLN A 277 18.73 -2.72 -2.44
C GLN A 277 18.71 -1.73 -3.60
N GLY A 278 19.06 -0.47 -3.38
CA GLY A 278 19.03 0.59 -4.39
C GLY A 278 19.92 0.27 -5.60
N ARG A 279 19.48 0.68 -6.79
CA ARG A 279 20.19 0.49 -8.06
C ARG A 279 20.34 1.81 -8.78
N THR A 280 21.41 1.97 -9.55
CA THR A 280 21.65 3.20 -10.33
C THR A 280 20.56 3.49 -11.37
N SER A 281 19.75 2.50 -11.74
CA SER A 281 18.55 2.68 -12.57
C SER A 281 17.37 3.28 -11.81
N ASP A 282 17.34 3.18 -10.48
CA ASP A 282 16.19 3.55 -9.66
C ASP A 282 16.03 5.07 -9.53
N ARG A 283 14.81 5.49 -9.21
CA ARG A 283 14.47 6.88 -8.89
C ARG A 283 13.93 6.98 -7.47
N LEU A 284 14.28 8.04 -6.76
CA LEU A 284 13.76 8.32 -5.41
C LEU A 284 12.92 9.60 -5.39
N LEU A 285 11.67 9.48 -4.93
CA LEU A 285 10.72 10.57 -4.73
C LEU A 285 10.59 10.81 -3.23
N ALA A 286 10.92 12.02 -2.76
CA ALA A 286 10.87 12.37 -1.34
C ALA A 286 10.38 13.82 -1.11
N PRO A 287 9.92 14.21 0.09
CA PRO A 287 9.40 15.56 0.31
C PRO A 287 10.46 16.66 0.19
N LEU A 288 11.66 16.42 0.71
CA LEU A 288 12.77 17.39 0.75
C LEU A 288 14.12 16.69 0.56
N PRO A 289 15.15 17.40 0.07
CA PRO A 289 16.52 16.90 -0.01
C PRO A 289 17.21 16.96 1.37
N GLY A 290 16.70 16.19 2.34
CA GLY A 290 17.14 16.28 3.73
C GLY A 290 18.63 15.99 3.93
N GLU A 291 19.22 15.16 3.08
CA GLU A 291 20.65 14.82 3.07
C GLU A 291 21.55 15.97 2.61
N GLN A 292 21.02 16.87 1.78
CA GLN A 292 21.71 18.08 1.37
C GLN A 292 21.56 19.16 2.44
N LEU A 293 20.36 19.28 3.01
CA LEU A 293 20.08 20.23 4.09
C LEU A 293 20.84 19.90 5.37
N ALA A 294 21.00 18.62 5.71
CA ALA A 294 21.79 18.17 6.85
C ALA A 294 23.30 18.46 6.71
N ALA A 295 23.79 18.72 5.49
CA ALA A 295 25.18 19.09 5.25
C ALA A 295 25.42 20.61 5.36
N LEU A 296 24.37 21.43 5.50
CA LEU A 296 24.51 22.87 5.66
C LEU A 296 24.91 23.23 7.10
N PRO A 297 25.77 24.25 7.31
CA PRO A 297 26.25 24.64 8.64
C PRO A 297 25.13 25.15 9.56
N ILE A 298 24.01 25.62 8.99
CA ILE A 298 22.82 26.04 9.74
C ILE A 298 21.97 24.87 10.27
N SER A 299 22.26 23.62 9.88
CA SER A 299 21.50 22.45 10.32
C SER A 299 21.65 22.16 11.81
N ALA A 300 22.70 22.67 12.47
CA ALA A 300 22.87 22.61 13.92
C ALA A 300 21.73 23.33 14.69
N LEU A 301 21.07 24.32 14.08
CA LEU A 301 19.89 25.00 14.65
C LEU A 301 18.58 24.22 14.42
N ALA A 302 18.58 23.20 13.56
CA ALA A 302 17.39 22.44 13.15
C ALA A 302 17.25 21.06 13.84
N GLY A 303 18.17 20.70 14.75
CA GLY A 303 18.19 19.41 15.46
C GLY A 303 18.88 18.27 14.66
N PRO A 304 19.14 17.11 15.29
CA PRO A 304 19.92 16.03 14.68
C PRO A 304 19.18 15.38 13.52
N GLY A 305 19.71 15.54 12.31
CA GLY A 305 19.26 14.85 11.10
C GLY A 305 17.90 15.34 10.59
N SER A 306 17.85 15.83 9.34
CA SER A 306 16.57 16.12 8.71
C SER A 306 15.68 14.87 8.68
N ARG A 307 14.40 14.99 9.06
CA ARG A 307 13.35 13.94 8.93
C ARG A 307 13.35 13.27 7.55
N TYR A 308 13.87 13.96 6.52
CA TYR A 308 13.91 13.53 5.13
C TYR A 308 15.33 13.21 4.62
N ALA A 309 16.32 13.06 5.50
CA ALA A 309 17.71 12.74 5.15
C ALA A 309 17.92 11.30 4.65
N TRP A 310 17.27 10.93 3.53
CA TRP A 310 17.45 9.63 2.90
C TRP A 310 18.90 9.49 2.43
N PRO A 311 19.58 8.35 2.71
CA PRO A 311 21.00 8.19 2.45
C PRO A 311 21.31 8.41 0.97
N ARG A 312 22.52 8.88 0.65
CA ARG A 312 23.08 8.87 -0.73
C ARG A 312 23.34 7.43 -1.18
N ALA A 313 22.26 6.69 -1.43
CA ALA A 313 22.28 5.35 -2.00
C ALA A 313 22.54 5.43 -3.51
N ALA A 314 22.89 4.30 -4.11
CA ALA A 314 23.01 4.15 -5.56
C ALA A 314 21.62 4.23 -6.20
N VAL A 315 21.03 5.43 -6.29
CA VAL A 315 19.82 5.73 -7.06
C VAL A 315 20.22 6.72 -8.15
N GLY A 316 19.72 6.52 -9.38
CA GLY A 316 20.15 7.30 -10.55
C GLY A 316 19.59 8.72 -10.58
N SER A 317 18.38 8.92 -10.06
CA SER A 317 17.76 10.23 -10.02
C SER A 317 16.92 10.41 -8.76
N ARG A 318 16.71 11.68 -8.39
CA ARG A 318 15.89 12.09 -7.25
C ARG A 318 14.97 13.23 -7.63
N GLU A 319 13.77 13.21 -7.08
CA GLU A 319 12.80 14.28 -7.22
C GLU A 319 12.22 14.64 -5.85
N TYR A 320 12.00 15.93 -5.65
CA TYR A 320 11.56 16.47 -4.38
C TYR A 320 10.28 17.30 -4.50
N PHE A 321 9.48 17.31 -3.43
CA PHE A 321 8.20 18.03 -3.36
C PHE A 321 8.18 19.09 -2.24
N PRO A 322 9.07 20.11 -2.28
CA PRO A 322 9.29 21.05 -1.17
C PRO A 322 8.05 21.85 -0.81
N ALA A 323 7.21 22.21 -1.79
CA ALA A 323 5.95 22.92 -1.54
C ALA A 323 5.02 22.11 -0.63
N ARG A 324 4.91 20.80 -0.83
CA ARG A 324 4.10 19.91 0.01
C ARG A 324 4.67 19.80 1.42
N ALA A 325 6.00 19.67 1.53
CA ALA A 325 6.68 19.63 2.82
C ALA A 325 6.51 20.94 3.62
N LEU A 326 6.60 22.09 2.96
CA LEU A 326 6.42 23.41 3.57
C LEU A 326 4.98 23.61 4.05
N THR A 327 3.97 23.31 3.22
CA THR A 327 2.56 23.40 3.62
C THR A 327 2.27 22.53 4.84
N ARG A 328 2.75 21.28 4.84
CA ARG A 328 2.64 20.36 5.98
C ARG A 328 3.28 20.94 7.24
N SER A 329 4.48 21.53 7.13
CA SER A 329 5.18 22.15 8.25
C SER A 329 4.42 23.35 8.84
N LEU A 330 3.90 24.24 7.99
CA LEU A 330 3.13 25.40 8.43
C LEU A 330 1.82 25.00 9.11
N ARG A 331 1.07 24.05 8.54
CA ARG A 331 -0.15 23.52 9.15
C ARG A 331 0.13 22.82 10.48
N ALA A 332 1.21 22.04 10.57
CA ALA A 332 1.54 21.33 11.80
C ALA A 332 1.79 22.26 13.00
N ARG A 333 2.21 23.52 12.77
CA ARG A 333 2.45 24.52 13.82
C ARG A 333 1.17 25.11 14.42
N SER A 334 0.07 25.16 13.66
CA SER A 334 -1.21 25.69 14.14
C SER A 334 -2.12 24.62 14.75
N LEU A 335 -1.76 23.34 14.63
CA LEU A 335 -2.53 22.23 15.16
C LEU A 335 -2.19 21.93 16.62
N ALA A 336 -3.20 21.48 17.37
CA ALA A 336 -2.98 20.89 18.68
C ALA A 336 -1.99 19.72 18.59
N SER A 337 -1.31 19.44 19.71
CA SER A 337 -0.28 18.40 19.77
C SER A 337 -0.82 16.98 19.50
N GLN A 338 -2.11 16.74 19.71
CA GLN A 338 -2.80 15.45 19.55
C GLN A 338 -4.28 15.65 19.18
N GLY A 339 -4.98 14.53 18.91
CA GLY A 339 -6.43 14.48 18.69
C GLY A 339 -6.87 14.37 17.22
N ALA A 340 -8.18 14.18 17.01
CA ALA A 340 -8.79 13.90 15.71
C ALA A 340 -8.45 14.95 14.63
N ALA A 341 -8.48 16.24 14.97
CA ALA A 341 -8.19 17.31 14.02
C ALA A 341 -6.77 17.22 13.45
N ARG A 342 -5.79 16.88 14.32
CA ARG A 342 -4.40 16.64 13.90
C ARG A 342 -4.31 15.42 12.99
N GLN A 343 -4.96 14.31 13.34
CA GLN A 343 -4.93 13.08 12.54
C GLN A 343 -5.53 13.30 11.14
N ARG A 344 -6.68 13.98 11.04
CA ARG A 344 -7.27 14.35 9.74
C ARG A 344 -6.34 15.21 8.90
N ALA A 345 -5.67 16.18 9.51
CA ALA A 345 -4.71 17.04 8.80
C ALA A 345 -3.50 16.24 8.29
N LEU A 346 -2.97 15.31 9.09
CA LEU A 346 -1.87 14.43 8.66
C LEU A 346 -2.28 13.56 7.47
N LEU A 347 -3.48 12.96 7.50
CA LEU A 347 -4.00 12.18 6.37
C LEU A 347 -4.20 13.04 5.12
N ALA A 348 -4.67 14.28 5.27
CA ALA A 348 -4.83 15.20 4.13
C ALA A 348 -3.48 15.59 3.52
N ASP A 349 -2.44 15.80 4.34
CA ASP A 349 -1.09 16.11 3.85
C ASP A 349 -0.45 14.89 3.18
N ASP A 350 -0.67 13.67 3.71
CA ASP A 350 -0.22 12.43 3.10
C ASP A 350 -0.92 12.18 1.75
N ALA A 351 -2.22 12.45 1.65
CA ALA A 351 -2.99 12.39 0.40
C ALA A 351 -2.43 13.37 -0.65
N ALA A 352 -2.12 14.61 -0.26
CA ALA A 352 -1.57 15.62 -1.15
C ALA A 352 -0.16 15.27 -1.64
N LEU A 353 0.66 14.66 -0.78
CA LEU A 353 1.98 14.17 -1.16
C LEU A 353 1.88 12.96 -2.11
N ALA A 354 1.01 12.00 -1.81
CA ALA A 354 0.75 10.84 -2.66
C ALA A 354 0.26 11.25 -4.06
N ALA A 355 -0.61 12.25 -4.15
CA ALA A 355 -1.07 12.80 -5.43
C ALA A 355 0.08 13.39 -6.25
N ALA A 356 0.91 14.23 -5.64
CA ALA A 356 2.07 14.83 -6.32
C ALA A 356 3.09 13.77 -6.78
N MET A 357 3.33 12.74 -5.97
CA MET A 357 4.19 11.62 -6.36
C MET A 357 3.58 10.76 -7.46
N ALA A 358 2.26 10.53 -7.44
CA ALA A 358 1.55 9.79 -8.48
C ALA A 358 1.62 10.50 -9.84
N GLU A 359 1.52 11.83 -9.86
CA GLU A 359 1.67 12.65 -11.07
C GLU A 359 3.09 12.58 -11.67
N ALA A 360 4.10 12.36 -10.83
CA ALA A 360 5.50 12.25 -11.24
C ALA A 360 5.90 10.85 -11.77
N LEU A 361 5.04 9.84 -11.60
CA LEU A 361 5.26 8.49 -12.08
C LEU A 361 5.07 8.41 -13.60
N GLY A 362 6.02 7.75 -14.26
CA GLY A 362 5.96 7.46 -15.69
C GLY A 362 5.51 6.02 -16.00
N PRO A 363 5.27 5.72 -17.29
CA PRO A 363 5.06 4.35 -17.77
C PRO A 363 6.26 3.43 -17.51
N GLU A 364 7.47 4.00 -17.40
CA GLU A 364 8.69 3.24 -17.11
C GLU A 364 8.80 2.77 -15.65
N ASP A 365 8.06 3.39 -14.72
CA ASP A 365 8.08 3.08 -13.30
C ASP A 365 7.20 1.85 -13.02
N THR A 366 7.69 0.67 -13.41
CA THR A 366 6.97 -0.60 -13.32
C THR A 366 7.03 -1.27 -11.94
N ALA A 367 7.98 -0.86 -11.10
CA ALA A 367 8.11 -1.34 -9.73
C ALA A 367 8.12 -0.16 -8.75
N LEU A 368 7.41 -0.27 -7.63
CA LEU A 368 7.29 0.77 -6.63
C LEU A 368 7.74 0.25 -5.26
N VAL A 369 8.48 1.07 -4.52
CA VAL A 369 8.71 0.89 -3.08
C VAL A 369 8.05 2.06 -2.36
N VAL A 370 7.02 1.79 -1.56
CA VAL A 370 6.08 2.81 -1.08
C VAL A 370 6.06 2.87 0.45
N SER A 371 6.19 4.06 1.02
CA SER A 371 5.90 4.27 2.44
C SER A 371 4.43 3.99 2.75
N GLN A 372 4.16 3.20 3.79
CA GLN A 372 2.82 2.76 4.17
C GLN A 372 1.76 3.88 4.22
N ASN A 373 2.09 5.07 4.72
CA ASN A 373 1.13 6.17 4.85
C ASN A 373 0.62 6.72 3.50
N LEU A 374 1.36 6.53 2.41
CA LEU A 374 0.97 6.98 1.06
C LEU A 374 0.12 5.94 0.33
N LEU A 375 0.20 4.67 0.75
CA LEU A 375 -0.34 3.52 0.05
C LEU A 375 -1.85 3.62 -0.27
N PRO A 376 -2.75 3.90 0.70
CA PRO A 376 -4.19 3.93 0.40
C PRO A 376 -4.56 5.04 -0.59
N PHE A 377 -3.84 6.17 -0.55
CA PHE A 377 -4.08 7.28 -1.47
C PHE A 377 -3.60 6.95 -2.89
N LEU A 378 -2.42 6.33 -3.02
CA LEU A 378 -1.91 5.85 -4.31
C LEU A 378 -2.82 4.78 -4.93
N TRP A 379 -3.38 3.91 -4.10
CA TRP A 379 -4.38 2.93 -4.51
C TRP A 379 -5.63 3.61 -5.07
N ARG A 380 -6.22 4.55 -4.31
CA ARG A 380 -7.41 5.30 -4.72
C ARG A 380 -7.20 6.10 -6.01
N LEU A 381 -5.99 6.62 -6.22
CA LEU A 381 -5.61 7.32 -7.45
C LEU A 381 -5.39 6.37 -8.65
N GLY A 382 -5.47 5.06 -8.43
CA GLY A 382 -5.14 4.03 -9.44
C GLY A 382 -3.66 4.02 -9.83
N ALA A 383 -2.79 4.65 -9.05
CA ALA A 383 -1.37 4.80 -9.37
C ALA A 383 -0.58 3.49 -9.21
N LEU A 384 -1.13 2.50 -8.50
CA LEU A 384 -0.45 1.23 -8.25
C LEU A 384 -0.72 0.17 -9.34
N GLY A 385 -1.81 0.30 -10.10
CA GLY A 385 -2.25 -0.78 -10.98
C GLY A 385 -1.24 -1.09 -12.09
N GLY A 386 -0.98 -2.36 -12.41
CA GLY A 386 0.03 -2.72 -13.41
C GLY A 386 1.47 -2.52 -12.94
N ARG A 387 1.71 -2.31 -11.64
CA ARG A 387 3.06 -2.13 -11.07
C ARG A 387 3.29 -3.15 -9.96
N ARG A 388 4.55 -3.57 -9.81
CA ARG A 388 4.99 -4.44 -8.70
C ARG A 388 5.24 -3.58 -7.47
N VAL A 389 4.44 -3.74 -6.41
CA VAL A 389 4.49 -2.86 -5.23
C VAL A 389 5.10 -3.55 -4.01
N THR A 390 6.16 -2.97 -3.47
CA THR A 390 6.74 -3.31 -2.17
C THR A 390 6.38 -2.21 -1.17
N VAL A 391 5.92 -2.57 0.02
CA VAL A 391 5.48 -1.59 1.03
C VAL A 391 6.45 -1.55 2.21
N LEU A 392 6.90 -0.36 2.58
CA LEU A 392 7.68 -0.11 3.80
C LEU A 392 6.70 0.13 4.96
N MET A 393 6.45 -0.88 5.79
CA MET A 393 5.45 -0.83 6.86
C MET A 393 6.06 -0.58 8.23
N GLN A 394 5.46 0.37 8.94
CA GLN A 394 5.91 0.84 10.25
C GLN A 394 4.92 0.43 11.34
N ARG A 395 3.63 0.40 11.01
CA ARG A 395 2.52 0.10 11.92
C ARG A 395 1.69 -1.05 11.37
N LEU A 396 0.84 -1.62 12.22
CA LEU A 396 -0.20 -2.55 11.80
C LEU A 396 -1.09 -1.94 10.68
N PRO A 397 -1.68 -2.80 9.83
CA PRO A 397 -2.77 -2.38 8.94
C PRO A 397 -3.84 -1.60 9.71
N LEU A 398 -4.47 -0.61 9.07
CA LEU A 398 -5.45 0.28 9.70
C LEU A 398 -6.59 -0.50 10.35
N ALA A 399 -7.09 -1.55 9.70
CA ALA A 399 -8.15 -2.41 10.24
C ALA A 399 -7.73 -3.06 11.57
N ALA A 400 -6.56 -3.69 11.60
CA ALA A 400 -6.01 -4.33 12.81
C ALA A 400 -5.66 -3.30 13.90
N LEU A 401 -5.12 -2.14 13.51
CA LEU A 401 -4.82 -1.05 14.42
C LEU A 401 -6.09 -0.50 15.10
N GLN A 402 -7.17 -0.29 14.33
CA GLN A 402 -8.44 0.19 14.87
C GLN A 402 -9.08 -0.84 15.80
N ALA A 403 -9.14 -2.11 15.38
CA ALA A 403 -9.66 -3.19 16.23
C ALA A 403 -8.93 -3.26 17.57
N ARG A 404 -7.60 -3.10 17.56
CA ARG A 404 -6.79 -3.06 18.79
C ARG A 404 -7.09 -1.83 19.66
N LEU A 405 -7.29 -0.67 19.05
CA LEU A 405 -7.66 0.53 19.80
C LEU A 405 -9.10 0.45 20.34
N ASP A 406 -10.00 -0.25 19.65
CA ASP A 406 -11.36 -0.51 20.11
C ASP A 406 -11.36 -1.46 21.32
N GLU A 407 -10.53 -2.50 21.29
CA GLU A 407 -10.28 -3.38 22.44
C GLU A 407 -9.73 -2.59 23.65
N ALA A 408 -8.70 -1.77 23.42
CA ALA A 408 -8.12 -0.91 24.45
C ALA A 408 -9.17 0.05 25.05
N ALA A 409 -10.01 0.66 24.21
CA ALA A 409 -11.08 1.55 24.63
C ALA A 409 -12.17 0.81 25.42
N ALA A 410 -12.48 -0.44 25.07
CA ALA A 410 -13.41 -1.26 25.84
C ALA A 410 -12.90 -1.56 27.25
N GLN A 411 -11.58 -1.76 27.42
CA GLN A 411 -10.96 -1.94 28.74
C GLN A 411 -10.82 -0.64 29.54
N ASN A 412 -10.78 0.51 28.86
CA ASN A 412 -10.59 1.82 29.47
C ASN A 412 -11.58 2.85 28.87
N PRO A 413 -12.90 2.71 29.12
CA PRO A 413 -13.93 3.52 28.46
C PRO A 413 -13.86 5.01 28.80
N ASN A 414 -13.20 5.36 29.90
CA ASN A 414 -13.02 6.74 30.36
C ASN A 414 -11.81 7.45 29.72
N SER A 415 -11.01 6.75 28.90
CA SER A 415 -9.84 7.37 28.27
C SER A 415 -10.25 8.36 27.17
N PRO A 416 -9.83 9.64 27.24
CA PRO A 416 -10.11 10.61 26.18
C PRO A 416 -9.27 10.39 24.92
N THR A 417 -8.32 9.44 24.91
CA THR A 417 -7.34 9.29 23.82
C THR A 417 -7.40 7.97 23.06
N LEU A 418 -8.14 6.97 23.57
CA LEU A 418 -8.25 5.65 22.93
C LEU A 418 -9.29 5.61 21.82
N ALA A 419 -10.38 6.38 21.96
CA ALA A 419 -11.45 6.52 20.98
C ALA A 419 -11.42 7.87 20.23
N ASP A 420 -10.34 8.65 20.37
CA ASP A 420 -10.24 10.02 19.85
C ASP A 420 -10.33 10.10 18.31
N PHE A 421 -9.87 9.06 17.62
CA PHE A 421 -9.83 9.03 16.17
C PHE A 421 -9.95 7.60 15.62
N ARG A 422 -10.77 7.45 14.59
CA ARG A 422 -10.78 6.30 13.67
C ARG A 422 -10.68 6.82 12.25
N ALA A 423 -9.92 6.12 11.41
CA ALA A 423 -9.82 6.46 10.01
C ALA A 423 -11.16 6.20 9.31
N ASP A 424 -11.38 6.94 8.23
CA ASP A 424 -12.51 6.76 7.35
C ASP A 424 -12.55 5.30 6.82
N PRO A 425 -13.70 4.59 6.85
CA PRO A 425 -13.79 3.20 6.42
C PRO A 425 -13.30 2.94 5.00
N GLN A 426 -13.49 3.90 4.07
CA GLN A 426 -12.97 3.75 2.70
C GLN A 426 -11.45 3.76 2.70
N LEU A 427 -10.80 4.59 3.52
CA LEU A 427 -9.35 4.59 3.65
C LEU A 427 -8.81 3.26 4.19
N VAL A 428 -9.54 2.64 5.13
CA VAL A 428 -9.19 1.32 5.68
C VAL A 428 -9.29 0.24 4.59
N GLU A 429 -10.38 0.25 3.81
CA GLU A 429 -10.57 -0.67 2.68
C GLU A 429 -9.49 -0.49 1.60
N ASP A 430 -9.16 0.76 1.26
CA ASP A 430 -8.14 1.08 0.26
C ASP A 430 -6.75 0.60 0.71
N GLU A 431 -6.40 0.77 1.99
CA GLU A 431 -5.12 0.25 2.51
C GLU A 431 -5.10 -1.28 2.49
N ALA A 432 -6.19 -1.93 2.91
CA ALA A 432 -6.29 -3.39 2.92
C ALA A 432 -6.11 -3.97 1.51
N ARG A 433 -6.86 -3.45 0.52
CA ARG A 433 -6.74 -3.90 -0.88
C ARG A 433 -5.35 -3.66 -1.45
N ALA A 434 -4.75 -2.51 -1.16
CA ALA A 434 -3.40 -2.22 -1.63
C ALA A 434 -2.34 -3.13 -0.99
N LEU A 435 -2.53 -3.49 0.29
CA LEU A 435 -1.66 -4.43 0.99
C LEU A 435 -1.84 -5.85 0.47
N ASP A 436 -3.04 -6.29 0.13
CA ASP A 436 -3.30 -7.61 -0.46
C ASP A 436 -2.54 -7.78 -1.78
N GLU A 437 -2.55 -6.75 -2.63
CA GLU A 437 -1.85 -6.71 -3.92
C GLU A 437 -0.33 -6.50 -3.81
N ALA A 438 0.16 -6.01 -2.68
CA ALA A 438 1.59 -5.81 -2.50
C ALA A 438 2.33 -7.15 -2.59
N ILE A 439 3.43 -7.16 -3.37
CA ILE A 439 4.27 -8.35 -3.57
C ILE A 439 5.20 -8.62 -2.38
N ALA A 440 5.46 -7.59 -1.56
CA ALA A 440 6.33 -7.69 -0.40
C ALA A 440 5.99 -6.60 0.63
N VAL A 441 6.11 -6.95 1.90
CA VAL A 441 6.00 -6.05 3.05
C VAL A 441 7.33 -6.02 3.79
N VAL A 442 8.01 -4.88 3.77
CA VAL A 442 9.31 -4.70 4.44
C VAL A 442 9.08 -4.01 5.77
N THR A 443 9.49 -4.65 6.86
CA THR A 443 9.28 -4.09 8.20
C THR A 443 10.28 -4.65 9.22
N PRO A 444 10.74 -3.84 10.19
CA PRO A 444 11.43 -4.37 11.37
C PRO A 444 10.46 -4.87 12.46
N HIS A 445 9.18 -4.51 12.39
CA HIS A 445 8.20 -4.75 13.45
C HIS A 445 7.66 -6.17 13.40
N ALA A 446 7.86 -6.93 14.48
CA ALA A 446 7.52 -8.37 14.52
C ALA A 446 6.03 -8.67 14.25
N GLU A 447 5.10 -7.96 14.89
CA GLU A 447 3.66 -8.19 14.63
C GLU A 447 3.23 -7.81 13.22
N VAL A 448 3.82 -6.75 12.63
CA VAL A 448 3.53 -6.38 11.23
C VAL A 448 4.00 -7.49 10.30
N ALA A 449 5.19 -8.07 10.54
CA ALA A 449 5.66 -9.21 9.77
C ALA A 449 4.73 -10.43 9.92
N ALA A 450 4.21 -10.67 11.13
CA ALA A 450 3.27 -11.76 11.40
C ALA A 450 1.92 -11.62 10.68
N CYS A 451 1.50 -10.40 10.34
CA CYS A 451 0.31 -10.18 9.50
C CYS A 451 0.49 -10.66 8.06
N PHE A 452 1.73 -10.87 7.58
CA PHE A 452 2.03 -11.17 6.18
C PHE A 452 3.07 -12.30 6.06
N PRO A 453 2.79 -13.52 6.57
CA PRO A 453 3.78 -14.59 6.65
C PRO A 453 4.41 -14.95 5.28
N ASP A 454 3.64 -14.85 4.20
CA ASP A 454 4.08 -15.26 2.86
C ASP A 454 4.90 -14.20 2.11
N LYS A 455 4.87 -12.94 2.58
CA LYS A 455 5.46 -11.80 1.85
C LYS A 455 6.20 -10.80 2.73
N ALA A 456 6.34 -11.06 4.02
CA ALA A 456 7.08 -10.19 4.93
C ALA A 456 8.60 -10.37 4.76
N VAL A 457 9.30 -9.27 4.51
CA VAL A 457 10.75 -9.14 4.60
C VAL A 457 11.08 -8.51 5.94
N ARG A 458 11.43 -9.36 6.92
CA ARG A 458 11.76 -8.92 8.28
C ARG A 458 13.14 -8.28 8.35
N LEU A 459 13.18 -7.00 8.68
CA LEU A 459 14.41 -6.26 8.96
C LEU A 459 14.81 -6.43 10.42
N ARG A 460 16.11 -6.26 10.71
CA ARG A 460 16.58 -6.10 12.08
C ARG A 460 16.37 -4.65 12.51
N TRP A 461 15.91 -4.44 13.75
CA TRP A 461 15.92 -3.12 14.37
C TRP A 461 17.34 -2.56 14.40
N ALA A 462 17.51 -1.30 14.00
CA ALA A 462 18.79 -0.63 14.10
C ALA A 462 19.05 -0.30 15.59
N GLY A 463 20.04 -0.95 16.18
CA GLY A 463 20.47 -0.65 17.56
C GLY A 463 20.98 0.78 17.66
N GLY A 464 20.50 1.52 18.66
CA GLY A 464 21.11 2.81 19.00
C GLY A 464 22.55 2.57 19.43
N ARG A 465 23.52 3.30 18.86
CA ARG A 465 24.89 3.32 19.39
C ARG A 465 24.83 3.94 20.79
N ALA A 466 24.81 3.13 21.84
CA ALA A 466 25.14 3.59 23.18
C ALA A 466 26.68 3.60 23.28
N ARG A 467 27.28 4.75 23.64
CA ARG A 467 28.68 4.75 24.11
C ARG A 467 28.72 4.07 25.47
N ALA A 468 29.83 3.38 25.76
CA ALA A 468 30.12 2.91 27.11
C ALA A 468 30.04 4.11 28.07
N GLY A 469 29.09 4.07 29.02
CA GLY A 469 28.84 5.17 29.96
C GLY A 469 27.44 5.79 29.97
N GLY A 470 26.45 5.27 29.22
CA GLY A 470 25.03 5.56 29.46
C GLY A 470 24.54 6.98 29.14
N LEU A 471 25.39 7.89 28.65
CA LEU A 471 25.02 9.26 28.30
C LEU A 471 24.34 9.32 26.91
N LEU A 472 23.20 10.01 26.85
CA LEU A 472 22.45 10.28 25.62
C LEU A 472 23.11 11.44 24.85
N GLU A 473 23.57 11.22 23.61
CA GLU A 473 23.92 12.32 22.70
C GLU A 473 22.66 12.88 22.02
N GLY A 474 22.46 14.21 22.13
CA GLY A 474 22.04 15.00 20.98
C GLY A 474 20.59 15.47 20.87
N GLU A 475 19.73 15.37 21.88
CA GLU A 475 18.48 16.15 21.88
C GLU A 475 18.52 17.18 23.01
N ALA A 476 18.39 18.45 22.66
CA ALA A 476 18.30 19.55 23.61
C ALA A 476 16.98 19.47 24.40
N TRP A 477 16.95 18.61 25.40
CA TRP A 477 15.92 18.54 26.44
C TRP A 477 16.60 18.62 27.81
N ALA A 478 17.35 19.70 28.03
CA ALA A 478 17.85 20.04 29.35
C ALA A 478 16.72 20.76 30.11
N GLY A 479 15.89 19.98 30.81
CA GLY A 479 15.10 20.46 31.93
C GLY A 479 15.82 20.06 33.22
N GLU A 480 15.93 20.99 34.16
CA GLU A 480 16.57 20.83 35.48
C GLU A 480 15.89 19.68 36.25
N GLY A 481 16.48 18.49 36.21
CA GLY A 481 16.06 17.31 36.97
C GLY A 481 17.10 17.01 38.04
N GLY A 482 16.64 17.00 39.29
CA GLY A 482 17.44 16.94 40.51
C GLY A 482 18.51 15.85 40.57
N ASP A 483 19.59 16.21 41.25
CA ASP A 483 20.80 15.44 41.49
C ASP A 483 20.48 14.13 42.23
N LEU A 484 20.86 12.97 41.66
CA LEU A 484 20.67 11.65 42.27
C LEU A 484 21.94 10.76 42.12
N ASP A 485 22.22 10.09 43.24
CA ASP A 485 23.51 9.69 43.82
C ASP A 485 24.43 8.73 43.01
N ALA A 486 25.74 8.85 43.21
CA ALA A 486 26.79 8.50 42.25
C ALA A 486 27.34 7.05 42.28
N ARG A 487 26.74 6.06 42.96
CA ARG A 487 27.38 4.72 43.07
C ARG A 487 26.37 3.57 43.05
N ARG A 488 26.23 2.87 41.92
CA ARG A 488 25.58 1.54 41.88
C ARG A 488 26.15 0.67 40.76
N GLU A 489 26.44 -0.60 41.06
CA GLU A 489 26.68 -1.62 40.04
C GLU A 489 25.35 -2.06 39.41
N PRO A 490 25.29 -2.28 38.08
CA PRO A 490 24.06 -2.68 37.39
C PRO A 490 23.61 -4.08 37.83
N GLY A 491 22.37 -4.19 38.34
CA GLY A 491 21.67 -5.47 38.50
C GLY A 491 21.36 -5.96 39.92
N ARG A 492 21.70 -5.22 40.99
CA ARG A 492 21.25 -5.57 42.36
C ARG A 492 20.57 -4.40 43.04
N ARG A 493 19.27 -4.56 43.30
CA ARG A 493 18.47 -3.65 44.11
C ARG A 493 18.48 -4.11 45.57
N GLU A 494 18.88 -3.23 46.50
CA GLU A 494 18.67 -3.46 47.94
C GLU A 494 17.16 -3.44 48.25
N ALA A 495 16.71 -4.26 49.20
CA ALA A 495 15.29 -4.49 49.48
C ALA A 495 14.49 -3.20 49.75
N ASP A 496 15.13 -2.21 50.38
CA ASP A 496 14.53 -0.93 50.79
C ASP A 496 14.84 0.24 49.85
N ALA A 497 15.59 0.02 48.76
CA ALA A 497 15.86 1.06 47.78
C ALA A 497 14.57 1.52 47.09
N PRO A 498 14.47 2.74 46.54
CA PRO A 498 13.33 3.15 45.73
C PRO A 498 13.24 2.37 44.40
N LEU A 499 12.04 2.13 43.89
CA LEU A 499 11.81 1.57 42.55
C LEU A 499 11.82 2.72 41.52
N ARG A 500 12.71 2.66 40.54
CA ARG A 500 12.94 3.72 39.56
C ARG A 500 12.55 3.25 38.16
N LEU A 501 11.44 3.75 37.66
CA LEU A 501 10.86 3.36 36.37
C LEU A 501 10.88 4.53 35.39
N TRP A 502 11.08 4.24 34.12
CA TRP A 502 10.94 5.24 33.05
C TRP A 502 9.88 4.81 32.03
N MET A 503 8.87 5.65 31.82
CA MET A 503 7.95 5.56 30.69
C MET A 503 8.39 6.57 29.60
N PRO A 504 9.02 6.13 28.51
CA PRO A 504 9.63 7.02 27.51
C PRO A 504 8.60 7.62 26.54
N THR A 505 7.38 7.87 26.99
CA THR A 505 6.25 8.34 26.19
C THR A 505 5.42 9.37 26.95
N SER A 506 4.50 10.03 26.25
CA SER A 506 3.42 10.80 26.90
C SER A 506 2.50 9.87 27.72
N THR A 507 1.82 10.42 28.74
CA THR A 507 0.70 9.76 29.42
C THR A 507 -0.50 9.74 28.49
N VAL A 508 -0.65 8.65 27.74
CA VAL A 508 -1.72 8.44 26.77
C VAL A 508 -2.09 6.96 26.75
N GLY A 509 -3.39 6.65 26.66
CA GLY A 509 -3.92 5.30 26.80
C GLY A 509 -3.31 4.32 25.79
N ARG A 510 -3.16 4.72 24.53
CA ARG A 510 -2.55 3.87 23.50
C ARG A 510 -1.07 3.52 23.75
N LYS A 511 -0.39 4.23 24.67
CA LYS A 511 0.99 3.94 25.10
C LYS A 511 1.06 3.13 26.40
N GLY A 512 -0.09 2.70 26.94
CA GLY A 512 -0.13 1.83 28.10
C GLY A 512 -0.28 2.56 29.43
N ALA A 513 -0.69 3.84 29.42
CA ALA A 513 -0.72 4.66 30.64
C ALA A 513 -1.67 4.08 31.71
N TRP A 514 -2.82 3.52 31.30
CA TRP A 514 -3.78 2.90 32.21
C TRP A 514 -3.27 1.59 32.79
N GLU A 515 -2.60 0.78 31.97
CA GLU A 515 -2.00 -0.48 32.37
C GLU A 515 -0.90 -0.25 33.40
N LEU A 516 0.00 0.71 33.14
CA LEU A 516 1.04 1.09 34.08
C LEU A 516 0.47 1.69 35.37
N ARG A 517 -0.54 2.55 35.28
CA ARG A 517 -1.24 3.09 36.45
C ARG A 517 -1.80 1.99 37.33
N ALA A 518 -2.56 1.05 36.76
CA ALA A 518 -3.16 -0.05 37.49
C ALA A 518 -2.10 -0.95 38.16
N ALA A 519 -0.98 -1.20 37.49
CA ALA A 519 0.12 -1.99 38.06
C ALA A 519 0.79 -1.26 39.25
N ILE A 520 1.00 0.06 39.14
CA ILE A 520 1.55 0.87 40.23
C ILE A 520 0.60 0.94 41.43
N GLU A 521 -0.71 1.14 41.20
CA GLU A 521 -1.72 1.15 42.27
C GLU A 521 -1.73 -0.17 43.04
N ARG A 522 -1.63 -1.31 42.33
CA ARG A 522 -1.51 -2.63 42.98
C ARG A 522 -0.20 -2.80 43.75
N LEU A 523 0.92 -2.32 43.22
CA LEU A 523 2.20 -2.35 43.93
C LEU A 523 2.14 -1.50 45.21
N HIS A 524 1.56 -0.31 45.14
CA HIS A 524 1.38 0.56 46.30
C HIS A 524 0.46 -0.08 47.35
N ALA A 525 -0.61 -0.75 46.93
CA ALA A 525 -1.50 -1.49 47.84
C ALA A 525 -0.79 -2.65 48.56
N LEU A 526 0.13 -3.35 47.88
CA LEU A 526 0.91 -4.45 48.47
C LEU A 526 2.09 -3.99 49.31
N ARG A 527 2.72 -2.87 48.95
CA ARG A 527 3.87 -2.29 49.63
C ARG A 527 3.67 -0.77 49.79
N PRO A 528 2.87 -0.31 50.76
CA PRO A 528 2.62 1.12 50.96
C PRO A 528 3.88 1.94 51.25
N GLU A 529 4.86 1.30 51.88
CA GLU A 529 6.16 1.89 52.25
C GLU A 529 7.14 2.01 51.05
N LEU A 530 6.82 1.41 49.89
CA LEU A 530 7.70 1.39 48.72
C LEU A 530 7.76 2.77 48.06
N ALA A 531 8.92 3.43 48.16
CA ALA A 531 9.18 4.62 47.38
C ALA A 531 9.29 4.27 45.89
N LEU A 532 8.39 4.81 45.05
CA LEU A 532 8.41 4.64 43.60
C LEU A 532 8.65 5.97 42.90
N HIS A 533 9.64 6.02 42.02
CA HIS A 533 9.96 7.17 41.17
C HIS A 533 9.65 6.81 39.71
N LEU A 534 8.78 7.59 39.06
CA LEU A 534 8.37 7.38 37.67
C LEU A 534 8.75 8.60 36.81
N TRP A 535 9.67 8.39 35.86
CA TRP A 535 9.99 9.38 34.83
C TRP A 535 9.04 9.25 33.65
N ILE A 536 8.53 10.37 33.15
CA ILE A 536 7.63 10.43 31.99
C ILE A 536 8.14 11.50 31.01
N SER A 537 8.50 11.09 29.79
CA SER A 537 9.12 12.00 28.82
C SER A 537 8.14 12.88 28.04
N GLY A 538 6.83 12.59 28.07
CA GLY A 538 5.83 13.34 27.33
C GLY A 538 4.73 13.96 28.18
N ARG A 539 3.82 14.68 27.54
CA ARG A 539 2.71 15.40 28.20
C ARG A 539 1.69 14.46 28.83
N GLU A 540 0.98 14.94 29.85
CA GLU A 540 -0.18 14.27 30.43
C GLU A 540 -1.44 14.55 29.59
N LEU A 541 -2.03 13.50 28.98
CA LEU A 541 -3.16 13.62 28.06
C LEU A 541 -4.41 12.84 28.50
N GLU A 542 -4.30 11.99 29.52
CA GLU A 542 -5.44 11.24 30.07
C GLU A 542 -6.30 12.04 31.05
N GLY A 543 -5.87 13.23 31.44
CA GLY A 543 -6.61 14.13 32.32
C GLY A 543 -5.70 14.73 33.40
N PRO A 544 -6.08 15.86 34.00
CA PRO A 544 -5.31 16.46 35.09
C PRO A 544 -5.35 15.53 36.30
N ARG A 545 -4.20 15.32 36.94
CA ARG A 545 -4.03 14.43 38.12
C ARG A 545 -4.17 12.94 37.79
N PHE A 546 -3.90 12.52 36.57
CA PHE A 546 -4.00 11.11 36.19
C PHE A 546 -3.19 10.18 37.09
N TRP A 547 -2.06 10.66 37.64
CA TRP A 547 -1.16 9.88 38.48
C TRP A 547 -1.30 10.14 39.99
N ALA A 548 -2.18 11.07 40.42
CA ALA A 548 -2.13 11.62 41.78
C ALA A 548 -2.40 10.60 42.90
N ASP A 549 -3.13 9.53 42.61
CA ASP A 549 -3.56 8.54 43.61
C ASP A 549 -2.72 7.25 43.60
N THR A 550 -1.61 7.27 42.86
CA THR A 550 -0.77 6.06 42.65
C THR A 550 0.33 5.88 43.70
N GLY A 551 0.58 6.88 44.55
CA GLY A 551 1.71 6.89 45.49
C GLY A 551 3.08 7.11 44.83
N ALA A 552 3.15 7.22 43.51
CA ALA A 552 4.40 7.42 42.77
C ALA A 552 4.87 8.89 42.79
N THR A 553 6.17 9.09 42.97
CA THR A 553 6.84 10.38 42.74
C THR A 553 7.12 10.55 41.25
N LEU A 554 6.49 11.55 40.62
CA LEU A 554 6.60 11.78 39.18
C LEU A 554 7.75 12.72 38.84
N HIS A 555 8.50 12.38 37.80
CA HIS A 555 9.56 13.20 37.23
C HIS A 555 9.24 13.46 35.76
N GLN A 556 9.23 14.73 35.36
CA GLN A 556 8.99 15.11 33.97
C GLN A 556 10.30 15.10 33.17
N GLY A 557 10.26 14.54 31.97
CA GLY A 557 11.42 14.44 31.07
C GLY A 557 12.07 13.06 31.06
N ALA A 558 13.20 12.96 30.35
CA ALA A 558 14.01 11.76 30.33
C ALA A 558 15.03 11.78 31.49
N PRO A 559 15.34 10.62 32.10
CA PRO A 559 16.39 10.54 33.10
C PRO A 559 17.76 10.80 32.46
N THR A 560 18.65 11.47 33.20
CA THR A 560 20.01 11.82 32.74
C THR A 560 20.97 10.63 32.72
N ARG A 561 20.72 9.62 33.56
CA ARG A 561 21.53 8.41 33.73
C ARG A 561 20.66 7.16 33.65
N LEU A 562 20.74 6.44 32.53
CA LEU A 562 19.94 5.24 32.26
C LEU A 562 20.36 4.05 33.13
N ASP A 563 21.63 3.99 33.53
CA ASP A 563 22.23 2.98 34.40
C ASP A 563 21.62 2.94 35.82
N GLN A 564 20.88 3.99 36.21
CA GLN A 564 20.23 4.09 37.51
C GLN A 564 18.77 3.64 37.53
N LEU A 565 18.20 3.29 36.37
CA LEU A 565 16.82 2.80 36.27
C LEU A 565 16.77 1.32 36.63
N ASP A 566 15.73 0.92 37.36
CA ASP A 566 15.44 -0.51 37.56
C ASP A 566 14.80 -1.10 36.30
N ALA A 567 13.95 -0.33 35.60
CA ALA A 567 13.43 -0.71 34.28
C ALA A 567 12.93 0.47 33.44
N VAL A 568 12.93 0.28 32.13
CA VAL A 568 12.15 1.08 31.17
C VAL A 568 10.88 0.32 30.82
N VAL A 569 9.72 0.96 30.95
CA VAL A 569 8.41 0.29 30.88
C VAL A 569 7.56 0.93 29.78
N CYS A 570 7.06 0.10 28.85
CA CYS A 570 6.18 0.55 27.76
C CYS A 570 5.13 -0.54 27.44
N PRO A 571 4.04 -0.62 28.22
CA PRO A 571 2.98 -1.61 28.02
C PRO A 571 2.00 -1.12 26.94
N ALA A 572 2.52 -0.65 25.80
CA ALA A 572 1.74 0.05 24.81
C ALA A 572 0.69 -0.84 24.14
N TRP A 573 -0.39 -0.23 23.68
CA TRP A 573 -1.29 -0.83 22.68
C TRP A 573 -0.81 -0.54 21.26
N VAL A 574 -0.09 0.57 21.07
CA VAL A 574 0.44 1.02 19.78
C VAL A 574 1.82 1.65 19.97
N GLU A 575 2.88 0.94 19.54
CA GLU A 575 4.23 1.51 19.44
C GLU A 575 4.92 1.06 18.16
N HIS A 576 5.06 1.98 17.21
CA HIS A 576 5.70 1.71 15.93
C HIS A 576 7.17 2.16 15.91
N GLN A 577 7.58 3.10 16.78
CA GLN A 577 8.95 3.66 16.83
C GLN A 577 9.57 3.50 18.21
N PRO A 578 9.88 2.26 18.66
CA PRO A 578 10.41 1.98 20.01
C PRO A 578 11.90 2.39 20.19
N ARG A 579 12.31 3.59 19.74
CA ARG A 579 13.71 4.04 19.75
C ARG A 579 14.31 4.12 21.14
N SER A 580 13.56 4.66 22.10
CA SER A 580 14.01 4.76 23.49
C SER A 580 14.18 3.38 24.12
N LEU A 581 13.30 2.43 23.81
CA LEU A 581 13.38 1.04 24.27
C LEU A 581 14.61 0.34 23.71
N LEU A 582 14.87 0.50 22.40
CA LEU A 582 16.06 -0.05 21.74
C LEU A 582 17.36 0.53 22.33
N ARG A 583 17.39 1.83 22.66
CA ARG A 583 18.53 2.47 23.31
C ARG A 583 18.75 1.96 24.73
N ALA A 584 17.67 1.82 25.51
CA ALA A 584 17.73 1.29 26.87
C ALA A 584 18.23 -0.16 26.90
N ALA A 585 17.68 -1.02 26.04
CA ALA A 585 18.12 -2.41 25.90
C ALA A 585 19.60 -2.49 25.47
N ALA A 586 20.03 -1.65 24.52
CA ALA A 586 21.43 -1.57 24.12
C ALA A 586 22.38 -1.07 25.23
N ALA A 587 21.86 -0.28 26.17
CA ALA A 587 22.59 0.17 27.36
C ALA A 587 22.57 -0.86 28.50
N GLY A 588 21.94 -2.02 28.31
CA GLY A 588 21.84 -3.07 29.33
C GLY A 588 20.79 -2.80 30.42
N VAL A 589 19.95 -1.78 30.25
CA VAL A 589 18.84 -1.49 31.18
C VAL A 589 17.70 -2.46 30.91
N PRO A 590 17.11 -3.10 31.93
CA PRO A 590 15.93 -3.95 31.74
C PRO A 590 14.79 -3.19 31.05
N VAL A 591 14.24 -3.77 29.98
CA VAL A 591 13.09 -3.20 29.27
C VAL A 591 11.91 -4.13 29.40
N ILE A 592 10.79 -3.62 29.90
CA ILE A 592 9.50 -4.30 29.94
C ILE A 592 8.60 -3.66 28.89
N ALA A 593 8.24 -4.40 27.85
CA ALA A 593 7.47 -3.88 26.73
C ALA A 593 6.37 -4.85 26.31
N SER A 594 5.26 -4.33 25.81
CA SER A 594 4.22 -5.20 25.22
C SER A 594 4.65 -5.71 23.83
N ARG A 595 4.01 -6.79 23.38
CA ARG A 595 4.12 -7.30 21.99
C ARG A 595 3.82 -6.22 20.95
N ALA A 596 2.98 -5.25 21.29
CA ALA A 596 2.64 -4.12 20.41
C ALA A 596 3.80 -3.15 20.12
N CYS A 597 4.97 -3.32 20.76
CA CYS A 597 6.20 -2.62 20.40
C CYS A 597 6.96 -3.29 19.24
N GLY A 598 6.60 -4.53 18.87
CA GLY A 598 7.20 -5.23 17.74
C GLY A 598 8.66 -5.65 17.93
N LEU A 599 9.06 -5.85 19.19
CA LEU A 599 10.45 -6.04 19.61
C LEU A 599 10.85 -7.52 19.79
N ALA A 600 9.96 -8.47 19.51
CA ALA A 600 10.24 -9.90 19.63
C ALA A 600 11.62 -10.30 19.06
N GLY A 601 12.45 -10.94 19.88
CA GLY A 601 13.81 -11.37 19.51
C GLY A 601 14.91 -10.31 19.65
N VAL A 602 14.62 -9.12 20.18
CA VAL A 602 15.63 -8.16 20.62
C VAL A 602 16.10 -8.52 22.03
N ALA A 603 17.42 -8.63 22.23
CA ALA A 603 18.00 -8.97 23.53
C ALA A 603 17.76 -7.87 24.57
N GLY A 604 17.59 -8.26 25.84
CA GLY A 604 17.38 -7.33 26.96
C GLY A 604 15.94 -6.83 27.12
N ILE A 605 14.98 -7.42 26.37
CA ILE A 605 13.57 -7.02 26.39
C ILE A 605 12.72 -8.16 26.93
N ARG A 606 12.01 -7.90 28.02
CA ARG A 606 10.92 -8.72 28.52
C ARG A 606 9.63 -8.33 27.81
N GLU A 607 9.17 -9.22 26.94
CA GLU A 607 7.96 -9.01 26.15
C GLU A 607 6.72 -9.55 26.88
N LEU A 608 5.68 -8.73 26.98
CA LEU A 608 4.40 -9.06 27.63
C LEU A 608 3.25 -9.11 26.61
N PRO A 609 2.18 -9.90 26.85
CA PRO A 609 0.96 -9.80 26.05
C PRO A 609 0.41 -8.37 26.09
N THR A 610 -0.11 -7.89 24.94
CA THR A 610 -0.66 -6.53 24.83
C THR A 610 -1.92 -6.40 25.67
N GLY A 611 -2.01 -5.35 26.51
CA GLY A 611 -3.16 -5.09 27.38
C GLY A 611 -3.20 -5.91 28.68
N ASP A 612 -2.25 -6.82 28.90
CA ASP A 612 -2.23 -7.69 30.06
C ASP A 612 -1.66 -6.98 31.29
N ARG A 613 -2.57 -6.56 32.18
CA ARG A 613 -2.23 -5.84 33.43
C ARG A 613 -1.61 -6.75 34.47
N ASP A 614 -1.99 -8.02 34.50
CA ASP A 614 -1.46 -8.99 35.47
C ASP A 614 -0.01 -9.32 35.12
N ALA A 615 0.27 -9.62 33.85
CA ALA A 615 1.64 -9.85 33.39
C ALA A 615 2.55 -8.63 33.62
N LEU A 616 2.03 -7.41 33.45
CA LEU A 616 2.78 -6.18 33.76
C LEU A 616 3.04 -6.04 35.26
N PHE A 617 2.03 -6.24 36.09
CA PHE A 617 2.16 -6.20 37.54
C PHE A 617 3.20 -7.20 38.04
N GLU A 618 3.11 -8.46 37.59
CA GLU A 618 4.09 -9.51 37.92
C GLU A 618 5.51 -9.14 37.46
N ALA A 619 5.64 -8.60 36.25
CA ALA A 619 6.94 -8.18 35.73
C ALA A 619 7.58 -7.06 36.57
N LEU A 620 6.78 -6.12 37.09
CA LEU A 620 7.28 -5.07 37.99
C LEU A 620 7.57 -5.62 39.40
N ARG A 621 6.76 -6.56 39.88
CA ARG A 621 6.94 -7.22 41.18
C ARG A 621 8.24 -8.02 41.22
N GLU A 622 8.59 -8.72 40.14
CA GLU A 622 9.86 -9.44 40.02
C GLU A 622 11.09 -8.53 40.12
N LEU A 623 11.00 -7.25 39.72
CA LEU A 623 12.10 -6.28 39.92
C LEU A 623 12.40 -6.00 41.41
N LEU A 624 11.44 -6.29 42.30
CA LEU A 624 11.61 -6.16 43.75
C LEU A 624 12.29 -7.38 44.38
N GLY A 625 12.49 -8.47 43.62
CA GLY A 625 13.08 -9.72 44.11
C GLY A 625 12.08 -10.72 44.70
N ASP A 626 10.78 -10.44 44.60
CA ASP A 626 9.70 -11.25 45.19
C ASP A 626 9.34 -12.49 44.33
N ALA A 627 10.26 -13.12 43.62
CA ALA A 627 9.93 -14.27 42.77
C ALA A 627 9.53 -15.51 43.61
N GLU A 628 8.23 -15.76 43.78
CA GLU A 628 7.75 -17.08 44.22
C GLU A 628 7.91 -18.08 43.07
N GLY A 629 8.50 -19.23 43.38
CA GLY A 629 8.58 -20.37 42.48
C GLY A 629 7.20 -20.82 42.06
N THR A 630 6.81 -20.52 40.83
CA THR A 630 5.69 -21.19 40.18
C THR A 630 6.20 -22.58 39.76
N GLU A 631 6.02 -23.57 40.64
CA GLU A 631 5.93 -24.95 40.20
C GLU A 631 4.80 -25.03 39.18
N VAL A 632 5.17 -25.08 37.90
CA VAL A 632 4.28 -25.55 36.86
C VAL A 632 3.94 -26.99 37.22
N ALA A 633 2.75 -27.21 37.78
CA ALA A 633 2.16 -28.53 37.85
C ALA A 633 2.15 -29.09 36.42
N ALA A 634 3.08 -30.01 36.17
CA ALA A 634 3.13 -30.78 34.94
C ALA A 634 1.81 -31.55 34.84
N ALA A 635 0.90 -31.06 34.00
CA ALA A 635 -0.21 -31.87 33.51
C ALA A 635 0.41 -33.02 32.71
N GLU A 636 0.42 -34.22 33.30
CA GLU A 636 0.73 -35.47 32.61
C GLU A 636 -0.09 -35.59 31.32
N PRO A 637 0.52 -35.96 30.18
CA PRO A 637 -0.24 -36.30 29.01
C PRO A 637 -0.96 -37.62 29.27
N ALA A 638 -2.30 -37.58 29.23
CA ALA A 638 -3.14 -38.76 29.28
C ALA A 638 -2.71 -39.77 28.20
N ARG A 639 -2.02 -40.83 28.63
CA ARG A 639 -1.71 -42.00 27.80
C ARG A 639 -3.05 -42.67 27.44
N ARG A 640 -3.48 -42.52 26.19
CA ARG A 640 -4.47 -43.42 25.61
C ARG A 640 -3.82 -44.78 25.41
N SER A 641 -4.11 -45.72 26.31
CA SER A 641 -3.86 -47.14 26.10
C SER A 641 -4.74 -47.62 24.94
N HIS A 642 -4.10 -47.97 23.84
CA HIS A 642 -4.67 -48.92 22.88
C HIS A 642 -4.50 -50.32 23.46
N SER A 643 -5.61 -51.04 23.60
CA SER A 643 -5.63 -52.50 23.63
C SER A 643 -6.65 -52.97 22.59
N PRO A 644 -6.33 -53.98 21.77
CA PRO A 644 -7.19 -54.43 20.70
C PRO A 644 -8.12 -55.53 21.21
N GLU A 645 -9.43 -55.40 20.95
CA GLU A 645 -10.33 -56.54 21.03
C GLU A 645 -11.08 -56.75 19.71
N SER A 646 -11.08 -58.03 19.37
CA SER A 646 -11.57 -58.74 18.20
C SER A 646 -13.08 -58.94 18.18
N GLY A 647 -13.64 -59.14 16.98
CA GLY A 647 -14.94 -59.80 16.72
C GLY A 647 -15.85 -58.97 15.82
N SER A 648 -15.90 -59.22 14.50
CA SER A 648 -16.89 -60.12 13.85
C SER A 648 -18.31 -59.81 14.34
N THR A 649 -19.28 -59.36 13.51
CA THR A 649 -20.08 -60.25 12.64
C THR A 649 -21.20 -59.43 11.95
N ILE A 650 -21.26 -59.50 10.62
CA ILE A 650 -22.44 -59.57 9.70
C ILE A 650 -23.43 -58.38 9.55
N LEU A 651 -23.56 -57.99 8.26
CA LEU A 651 -24.62 -57.34 7.45
C LEU A 651 -26.10 -57.71 7.79
N PRO A 652 -27.18 -57.19 7.14
CA PRO A 652 -27.22 -56.57 5.80
C PRO A 652 -28.17 -55.37 5.55
N SER A 653 -27.94 -54.75 4.37
CA SER A 653 -28.89 -54.18 3.37
C SER A 653 -29.93 -53.15 3.85
N VAL A 654 -30.09 -51.98 3.21
CA VAL A 654 -30.20 -51.68 1.77
C VAL A 654 -29.60 -50.31 1.47
#